data_AF-A0A8C1XJ94-F1
#
_entry.id   AF-A0A8C1XJ94-F1
#
_cell.length_a   1.000
_cell.length_b   1.000
_cell.length_c   1.000
_cell.angle_alpha   90.00
_cell.angle_beta   90.00
_cell.angle_gamma   90.00
#
_symmetry.space_group_name_H-M   'P 1'
#
loop_
_entity.id
_entity.type
_entity.pdbx_description
1 polymer ?
#
loop_
_entity_poly.entity_id
_entity_poly.type
_entity_poly.pdbx_seq_one_letter_code
_entity_poly.pdbx_strand_id
1 'polypeptide(L)'
;HVQIRETFKVENHENLLFFCELIAVCCYRLQSVTPSNYTMRQAMMSSHTGSREGLLKYRLNKKEKEYVDIKNFRFFIGTWNVNGQSPDSSLKPWLCCDTDPPDVYALGFQELDLSTEAFFYMDSSKEQLWVDAVERSLHHKARYKQIRIIRLVGMMLVVYVNEEHQHHIREVASESVGTGLMNKMGNKGGVAVRFVFHNTSFCFVNSHLAAHVDDYERRNQDYKDICARMSFHLLEYPPLSIVKHDVVIWLGDLNYRLCFPDAGEVKKLIASKELRKLQEYDQLNIQRNTKRAFTDFMEGEINFWPTYKYDAKSDRWDSSFTTALSLQYRVESITLILCVLQVKMVIEQRYKKVFEEIVRDMDRLENDFLPSLSLTQREFTFENVKFRQLQRRSFLITNDGQVACTFAFIPKLNDSQYCKPWLRAEPSEGVLDPNEAMEIFLEVYVSKDSVMLLNSGVDKIEDILVLHLDRGKDYFITVAGNYLPSCFGTSLETLCRMKKPIREIPVTKLIDLVSDTFSISQEKCRINFLLYNDGTEDKPLRIPKEVWLLVNHLYTKACQQEDLFQTPGLQDDLQNIIDCLDTSIPESIPGSNHSVAEALLIFLEALPEPVLCYELYQRCLECSHDSRLCKQLISQLPRAHRNVFRYLMAFLRELLKHSIDNNLNANLLASLFASLLIRPPPNLAGKQTQHDRQKTNDFILGFLMGGDED
;
A
#
# COMPACT_ATOMS: atom_id res chain seq x y z
N HIS A 1 -1.76 -48.83 1.82
CA HIS A 1 -1.25 -50.11 2.35
C HIS A 1 0.10 -50.39 1.70
N VAL A 2 1.15 -50.56 2.50
CA VAL A 2 2.51 -50.89 2.04
C VAL A 2 2.70 -52.39 2.29
N GLN A 3 2.98 -53.17 1.25
CA GLN A 3 3.35 -54.58 1.40
C GLN A 3 4.82 -54.74 1.05
N ILE A 4 5.61 -55.27 2.00
CA ILE A 4 7.02 -55.59 1.79
C ILE A 4 7.15 -57.11 1.64
N ARG A 5 7.87 -57.57 0.61
CA ARG A 5 8.04 -58.99 0.31
C ARG A 5 9.48 -59.29 -0.13
N GLU A 6 9.92 -60.51 0.12
CA GLU A 6 11.15 -61.09 -0.44
C GLU A 6 10.76 -62.04 -1.58
N THR A 7 11.51 -62.00 -2.69
CA THR A 7 11.22 -62.77 -3.91
C THR A 7 12.02 -64.06 -4.05
N PHE A 8 12.96 -64.35 -3.14
CA PHE A 8 13.75 -65.58 -3.11
C PHE A 8 13.51 -66.36 -1.80
N LYS A 9 13.43 -67.69 -1.89
CA LYS A 9 13.17 -68.59 -0.76
C LYS A 9 14.46 -69.30 -0.37
N VAL A 10 15.00 -69.01 0.81
CA VAL A 10 16.14 -69.74 1.38
C VAL A 10 15.67 -71.05 2.01
N GLU A 11 16.02 -72.20 1.42
CA GLU A 11 15.83 -73.55 1.98
C GLU A 11 17.17 -74.12 2.47
N ASN A 12 17.70 -73.63 3.60
CA ASN A 12 18.57 -74.40 4.50
C ASN A 12 18.94 -73.61 5.76
N HIS A 13 18.80 -74.25 6.92
CA HIS A 13 19.07 -73.66 8.24
C HIS A 13 20.28 -74.34 8.86
N GLU A 14 21.43 -73.66 8.93
CA GLU A 14 22.37 -73.86 10.04
C GLU A 14 23.39 -72.73 10.13
N ASN A 15 23.46 -72.13 11.32
CA ASN A 15 24.28 -70.99 11.76
C ASN A 15 23.95 -69.63 11.11
N LEU A 16 24.06 -68.51 11.87
CA LEU A 16 24.49 -67.14 11.47
C LEU A 16 23.76 -65.91 12.07
N LEU A 17 24.41 -64.74 11.90
CA LEU A 17 24.22 -63.40 12.50
C LEU A 17 24.02 -62.32 11.39
N PHE A 18 23.05 -61.39 11.60
CA PHE A 18 22.88 -59.96 11.15
C PHE A 18 22.47 -59.49 9.70
N PHE A 19 21.17 -59.09 9.59
CA PHE A 19 20.43 -57.91 8.99
C PHE A 19 19.98 -57.70 7.50
N CYS A 20 18.93 -56.87 7.29
CA CYS A 20 18.15 -56.48 6.08
C CYS A 20 18.54 -55.12 5.41
N GLU A 21 18.40 -55.01 4.08
CA GLU A 21 18.23 -53.77 3.30
C GLU A 21 16.79 -53.23 3.42
N LEU A 22 16.61 -51.91 3.49
CA LEU A 22 15.39 -51.34 4.05
C LEU A 22 14.91 -50.08 3.31
N ILE A 23 13.59 -49.94 3.18
CA ILE A 23 12.90 -48.84 2.46
C ILE A 23 11.95 -48.14 3.45
N ALA A 24 12.20 -46.85 3.70
CA ALA A 24 11.39 -45.99 4.54
C ALA A 24 10.55 -45.02 3.67
N VAL A 25 9.24 -44.95 3.92
CA VAL A 25 8.30 -44.07 3.19
C VAL A 25 7.79 -42.99 4.14
N CYS A 26 8.05 -41.71 3.87
CA CYS A 26 7.43 -40.59 4.57
C CYS A 26 6.34 -39.95 3.71
N CYS A 27 5.11 -39.86 4.23
CA CYS A 27 4.04 -39.07 3.65
C CYS A 27 3.86 -37.81 4.50
N TYR A 28 4.34 -36.65 4.04
CA TYR A 28 4.05 -35.39 4.71
C TYR A 28 2.63 -34.92 4.36
N ARG A 29 1.75 -34.86 5.36
CA ARG A 29 0.45 -34.18 5.23
C ARG A 29 0.67 -32.67 5.41
N LEU A 30 0.48 -31.89 4.34
CA LEU A 30 0.50 -30.43 4.37
C LEU A 30 -0.48 -29.89 5.43
N GLN A 31 0.02 -29.33 6.52
CA GLN A 31 -0.75 -28.45 7.41
C GLN A 31 -0.82 -27.07 6.77
N SER A 32 -2.02 -26.63 6.41
CA SER A 32 -2.28 -25.25 5.96
C SER A 32 -2.29 -24.30 7.17
N VAL A 33 -1.36 -23.35 7.21
CA VAL A 33 -1.43 -22.20 8.12
C VAL A 33 -2.61 -21.33 7.71
N THR A 34 -3.55 -21.08 8.63
CA THR A 34 -4.70 -20.19 8.44
C THR A 34 -4.36 -18.76 8.85
N PRO A 35 -4.43 -17.76 7.97
CA PRO A 35 -4.48 -16.36 8.37
C PRO A 35 -5.84 -16.03 9.01
N SER A 36 -5.84 -15.16 10.02
CA SER A 36 -7.03 -14.66 10.71
C SER A 36 -7.86 -13.71 9.83
N ASN A 37 -9.14 -13.51 10.13
CA ASN A 37 -10.02 -12.59 9.38
C ASN A 37 -9.49 -11.14 9.31
N TYR A 38 -8.65 -10.74 10.27
CA TYR A 38 -8.05 -9.42 10.32
C TYR A 38 -7.02 -9.18 9.19
N THR A 39 -6.24 -10.21 8.83
CA THR A 39 -5.24 -10.11 7.75
C THR A 39 -5.87 -10.06 6.36
N MET A 40 -7.08 -10.63 6.18
CA MET A 40 -7.80 -10.57 4.90
C MET A 40 -8.28 -9.16 4.56
N ARG A 41 -8.73 -8.40 5.57
CA ARG A 41 -9.19 -7.00 5.39
C ARG A 41 -8.02 -6.09 4.99
N GLN A 42 -6.85 -6.30 5.60
CA GLN A 42 -5.65 -5.52 5.35
C GLN A 42 -5.01 -5.83 3.98
N ALA A 43 -5.05 -7.10 3.55
CA ALA A 43 -4.58 -7.50 2.22
C ALA A 43 -5.44 -6.88 1.10
N MET A 44 -6.77 -6.83 1.26
CA MET A 44 -7.70 -6.24 0.28
C MET A 44 -7.57 -4.71 0.17
N MET A 45 -7.16 -4.02 1.24
CA MET A 45 -6.95 -2.55 1.21
C MET A 45 -5.57 -2.13 0.68
N SER A 46 -4.66 -3.09 0.47
CA SER A 46 -3.33 -2.85 -0.11
C SER A 46 -3.38 -2.98 -1.64
N SER A 47 -3.13 -1.87 -2.35
CA SER A 47 -3.15 -1.77 -3.83
C SER A 47 -1.96 -2.46 -4.52
N HIS A 48 -1.29 -3.40 -3.84
CA HIS A 48 -0.20 -4.16 -4.43
C HIS A 48 -0.76 -5.37 -5.16
N THR A 49 -0.47 -5.48 -6.45
CA THR A 49 -0.83 -6.63 -7.31
C THR A 49 -0.48 -8.00 -6.67
N GLY A 50 0.57 -8.05 -5.84
CA GLY A 50 0.97 -9.25 -5.08
C GLY A 50 0.03 -9.66 -3.93
N SER A 51 -0.81 -8.77 -3.39
CA SER A 51 -1.78 -9.09 -2.34
C SER A 51 -3.00 -9.84 -2.90
N ARG A 52 -3.46 -9.43 -4.10
CA ARG A 52 -4.59 -10.02 -4.80
C ARG A 52 -4.29 -11.44 -5.30
N GLU A 53 -3.11 -11.63 -5.88
CA GLU A 53 -2.67 -12.95 -6.36
C GLU A 53 -2.46 -13.94 -5.21
N GLY A 54 -1.90 -13.47 -4.07
CA GLY A 54 -1.77 -14.26 -2.86
C GLY A 54 -3.12 -14.68 -2.27
N LEU A 55 -4.10 -13.78 -2.24
CA LEU A 55 -5.44 -14.06 -1.73
C LEU A 55 -6.21 -15.05 -2.64
N LEU A 56 -6.08 -14.90 -3.96
CA LEU A 56 -6.65 -15.81 -4.94
C LEU A 56 -6.10 -17.23 -4.76
N LYS A 57 -4.79 -17.37 -4.64
CA LYS A 57 -4.13 -18.66 -4.38
C LYS A 57 -4.61 -19.29 -3.07
N TYR A 58 -4.74 -18.50 -2.01
CA TYR A 58 -5.27 -18.97 -0.73
C TYR A 58 -6.71 -19.48 -0.84
N ARG A 59 -7.61 -18.73 -1.50
CA ARG A 59 -9.01 -19.13 -1.68
C ARG A 59 -9.13 -20.37 -2.56
N LEU A 60 -8.33 -20.48 -3.62
CA LEU A 60 -8.26 -21.68 -4.47
C LEU A 60 -7.84 -22.90 -3.65
N ASN A 61 -6.78 -22.80 -2.85
CA ASN A 61 -6.33 -23.91 -1.99
C ASN A 61 -7.40 -24.36 -1.00
N LYS A 62 -8.22 -23.47 -0.45
CA LYS A 62 -9.34 -23.85 0.42
C LYS A 62 -10.43 -24.65 -0.29
N LYS A 63 -10.63 -24.36 -1.58
CA LYS A 63 -11.59 -25.06 -2.45
C LYS A 63 -10.95 -26.21 -3.24
N GLU A 64 -9.74 -26.65 -2.89
CA GLU A 64 -9.01 -27.71 -3.62
C GLU A 64 -9.86 -28.97 -3.84
N LYS A 65 -10.66 -29.35 -2.84
CA LYS A 65 -11.55 -30.53 -2.90
C LYS A 65 -12.64 -30.43 -3.98
N GLU A 66 -12.99 -29.23 -4.44
CA GLU A 66 -14.02 -29.02 -5.46
C GLU A 66 -13.50 -29.31 -6.88
N TYR A 67 -12.17 -29.28 -7.07
CA TYR A 67 -11.55 -29.47 -8.39
C TYR A 67 -10.46 -30.54 -8.43
N VAL A 68 -10.16 -31.22 -7.31
CA VAL A 68 -9.20 -32.32 -7.24
C VAL A 68 -9.89 -33.65 -6.97
N ASP A 69 -9.63 -34.64 -7.82
CA ASP A 69 -9.92 -36.04 -7.54
C ASP A 69 -8.65 -36.74 -7.02
N ILE A 70 -8.80 -37.69 -6.10
CA ILE A 70 -7.68 -38.52 -5.62
C ILE A 70 -7.75 -39.87 -6.30
N LYS A 71 -6.67 -40.25 -7.01
CA LYS A 71 -6.56 -41.57 -7.67
C LYS A 71 -5.40 -42.37 -7.06
N ASN A 72 -5.57 -43.69 -7.08
CA ASN A 72 -4.58 -44.63 -6.59
C ASN A 72 -3.69 -45.10 -7.75
N PHE A 73 -2.38 -45.08 -7.55
CA PHE A 73 -1.38 -45.56 -8.51
C PHE A 73 -0.43 -46.54 -7.83
N ARG A 74 0.08 -47.51 -8.58
CA ARG A 74 0.98 -48.58 -8.13
C ARG A 74 2.42 -48.16 -8.32
N PHE A 75 3.18 -48.07 -7.24
CA PHE A 75 4.60 -47.78 -7.26
C PHE A 75 5.37 -49.02 -6.83
N PHE A 76 6.34 -49.42 -7.65
CA PHE A 76 7.32 -50.45 -7.35
C PHE A 76 8.62 -49.77 -6.93
N ILE A 77 9.05 -50.04 -5.71
CA ILE A 77 10.30 -49.54 -5.15
C ILE A 77 11.21 -50.73 -4.87
N GLY A 78 12.38 -50.74 -5.50
CA GLY A 78 13.35 -51.82 -5.35
C GLY A 78 14.70 -51.27 -4.91
N THR A 79 15.38 -51.99 -4.02
CA THR A 79 16.80 -51.74 -3.68
C THR A 79 17.62 -53.00 -3.84
N TRP A 80 18.88 -52.85 -4.28
CA TRP A 80 19.84 -53.95 -4.35
C TRP A 80 21.30 -53.45 -4.28
N ASN A 81 22.05 -53.87 -3.26
CA ASN A 81 23.51 -53.80 -3.26
C ASN A 81 24.10 -54.92 -4.13
N VAL A 82 24.69 -54.57 -5.28
CA VAL A 82 25.15 -55.54 -6.29
C VAL A 82 26.63 -55.93 -6.15
N ASN A 83 27.33 -55.39 -5.14
CA ASN A 83 28.72 -55.71 -4.79
C ASN A 83 29.67 -55.74 -6.01
N GLY A 84 29.58 -54.72 -6.85
CA GLY A 84 30.38 -54.51 -8.06
C GLY A 84 30.16 -55.55 -9.15
N GLN A 85 29.14 -56.40 -9.06
CA GLN A 85 28.89 -57.46 -10.04
C GLN A 85 28.08 -56.96 -11.23
N SER A 86 28.25 -57.63 -12.37
CA SER A 86 27.32 -57.48 -13.51
C SER A 86 26.09 -58.37 -13.31
N PRO A 87 24.95 -58.08 -13.96
CA PRO A 87 23.79 -58.95 -13.92
C PRO A 87 24.14 -60.35 -14.47
N ASP A 88 23.93 -61.39 -13.67
CA ASP A 88 24.23 -62.78 -14.04
C ASP A 88 22.98 -63.64 -14.29
N SER A 89 21.81 -63.09 -13.97
CA SER A 89 20.52 -63.77 -14.02
C SER A 89 19.40 -62.79 -14.41
N SER A 90 18.25 -63.34 -14.80
CA SER A 90 17.08 -62.53 -15.17
C SER A 90 16.48 -61.84 -13.95
N LEU A 91 16.21 -60.53 -14.03
CA LEU A 91 15.60 -59.76 -12.95
C LEU A 91 14.07 -59.93 -12.86
N LYS A 92 13.45 -60.69 -13.78
CA LYS A 92 11.99 -60.91 -13.81
C LYS A 92 11.39 -61.42 -12.50
N PRO A 93 12.00 -62.38 -11.76
CA PRO A 93 11.48 -62.81 -10.47
C PRO A 93 11.36 -61.68 -9.46
N TRP A 94 12.22 -60.66 -9.58
CA TRP A 94 12.18 -59.45 -8.75
C TRP A 94 11.20 -58.41 -9.31
N LEU A 95 11.37 -57.97 -10.55
CA LEU A 95 10.66 -56.81 -11.10
C LEU A 95 9.24 -57.13 -11.60
N CYS A 96 8.93 -58.40 -11.87
CA CYS A 96 7.66 -58.86 -12.44
C CYS A 96 6.98 -59.90 -11.52
N CYS A 97 7.06 -59.70 -10.20
CA CYS A 97 6.51 -60.64 -9.20
C CYS A 97 4.98 -60.52 -8.99
N ASP A 98 4.37 -59.41 -9.40
CA ASP A 98 2.94 -59.14 -9.24
C ASP A 98 2.13 -59.43 -10.51
N THR A 99 0.83 -59.66 -10.35
CA THR A 99 -0.09 -59.91 -11.46
C THR A 99 -0.32 -58.68 -12.35
N ASP A 100 -0.34 -57.49 -11.74
CA ASP A 100 -0.66 -56.23 -12.41
C ASP A 100 0.57 -55.32 -12.51
N PRO A 101 0.76 -54.62 -13.64
CA PRO A 101 1.91 -53.75 -13.85
C PRO A 101 1.92 -52.59 -12.83
N PRO A 102 3.09 -52.20 -12.29
CA PRO A 102 3.27 -50.93 -11.62
C PRO A 102 3.12 -49.75 -12.59
N ASP A 103 2.61 -48.62 -12.10
CA ASP A 103 2.59 -47.34 -12.83
C ASP A 103 3.95 -46.66 -12.82
N VAL A 104 4.72 -46.84 -11.75
CA VAL A 104 6.07 -46.27 -11.57
C VAL A 104 6.99 -47.34 -10.99
N TYR A 105 8.21 -47.45 -11.53
CA TYR A 105 9.34 -48.16 -10.94
C TYR A 105 10.38 -47.16 -10.45
N ALA A 106 10.85 -47.30 -9.22
CA ALA A 106 12.03 -46.61 -8.70
C ALA A 106 13.01 -47.65 -8.14
N LEU A 107 14.16 -47.79 -8.79
CA LEU A 107 15.12 -48.86 -8.52
C LEU A 107 16.46 -48.25 -8.09
N GLY A 108 16.84 -48.51 -6.84
CA GLY A 108 18.11 -48.10 -6.26
C GLY A 108 19.11 -49.24 -6.25
N PHE A 109 20.32 -48.98 -6.73
CA PHE A 109 21.44 -49.90 -6.64
C PHE A 109 22.55 -49.29 -5.79
N GLN A 110 23.29 -50.12 -5.05
CA GLN A 110 24.48 -49.73 -4.31
C GLN A 110 25.65 -50.64 -4.71
N GLU A 111 26.86 -50.12 -4.56
CA GLU A 111 28.09 -50.79 -5.02
C GLU A 111 28.03 -51.22 -6.50
N LEU A 112 27.35 -50.46 -7.36
CA LEU A 112 27.22 -50.78 -8.79
C LEU A 112 28.56 -51.08 -9.46
N ASP A 113 29.55 -50.24 -9.15
CA ASP A 113 30.91 -50.42 -9.61
C ASP A 113 31.91 -50.02 -8.52
N LEU A 114 32.84 -50.93 -8.24
CA LEU A 114 33.88 -50.81 -7.21
C LEU A 114 35.25 -50.54 -7.83
N SER A 115 35.28 -50.28 -9.14
CA SER A 115 36.48 -49.94 -9.91
C SER A 115 37.05 -48.58 -9.50
N THR A 116 38.36 -48.41 -9.69
CA THR A 116 39.05 -47.12 -9.50
C THR A 116 38.52 -46.05 -10.46
N GLU A 117 38.10 -46.46 -11.65
CA GLU A 117 37.57 -45.62 -12.71
C GLU A 117 36.23 -45.00 -12.31
N ALA A 118 35.31 -45.81 -11.76
CA ALA A 118 34.04 -45.32 -11.24
C ALA A 118 34.22 -44.38 -10.03
N PHE A 119 35.27 -44.61 -9.23
CA PHE A 119 35.58 -43.80 -8.06
C PHE A 119 36.16 -42.42 -8.41
N PHE A 120 37.11 -42.34 -9.36
CA PHE A 120 37.82 -41.09 -9.67
C PHE A 120 37.30 -40.36 -10.91
N TYR A 121 36.84 -41.09 -11.94
CA TYR A 121 36.46 -40.53 -13.24
C TYR A 121 34.95 -40.57 -13.50
N MET A 122 34.17 -41.13 -12.57
CA MET A 122 32.73 -41.30 -12.67
C MET A 122 32.28 -42.09 -13.91
N ASP A 123 33.17 -42.82 -14.57
CA ASP A 123 32.86 -43.68 -15.72
C ASP A 123 32.59 -45.11 -15.26
N SER A 124 31.57 -45.76 -15.81
CA SER A 124 31.25 -47.16 -15.48
C SER A 124 30.53 -47.86 -16.63
N SER A 125 31.15 -48.91 -17.14
CA SER A 125 30.54 -49.82 -18.12
C SER A 125 29.40 -50.66 -17.55
N LYS A 126 29.26 -50.73 -16.21
CA LYS A 126 28.22 -51.50 -15.53
C LYS A 126 26.87 -50.79 -15.48
N GLU A 127 26.85 -49.46 -15.60
CA GLU A 127 25.61 -48.67 -15.62
C GLU A 127 24.68 -49.18 -16.73
N GLN A 128 25.17 -49.23 -17.98
CA GLN A 128 24.38 -49.67 -19.11
C GLN A 128 23.95 -51.15 -19.00
N LEU A 129 24.83 -52.02 -18.51
CA LEU A 129 24.50 -53.45 -18.34
C LEU A 129 23.33 -53.67 -17.37
N TRP A 130 23.31 -52.93 -16.25
CA TRP A 130 22.22 -53.00 -15.28
C TRP A 130 20.94 -52.35 -15.81
N VAL A 131 21.03 -51.23 -16.53
CA VAL A 131 19.87 -50.61 -17.21
C VAL A 131 19.24 -51.58 -18.21
N ASP A 132 20.04 -52.19 -19.09
CA ASP A 132 19.57 -53.15 -20.10
C ASP A 132 18.94 -54.40 -19.44
N ALA A 133 19.47 -54.84 -18.30
CA ALA A 133 18.91 -55.96 -17.55
C ALA A 133 17.56 -55.61 -16.91
N VAL A 134 17.42 -54.39 -16.38
CA VAL A 134 16.17 -53.85 -15.82
C VAL A 134 15.13 -53.75 -16.92
N GLU A 135 15.41 -53.06 -18.02
CA GLU A 135 14.45 -52.81 -19.11
C GLU A 135 13.89 -54.12 -19.71
N ARG A 136 14.74 -55.15 -19.87
CA ARG A 136 14.31 -56.49 -20.33
C ARG A 136 13.44 -57.26 -19.32
N SER A 137 13.43 -56.83 -18.08
CA SER A 137 12.80 -57.52 -16.95
C SER A 137 11.60 -56.78 -16.35
N LEU A 138 11.29 -55.56 -16.82
CA LEU A 138 10.09 -54.81 -16.45
C LEU A 138 8.81 -55.59 -16.81
N HIS A 139 7.70 -55.23 -16.16
CA HIS A 139 6.45 -55.98 -16.26
C HIS A 139 5.89 -56.00 -17.70
N HIS A 140 5.75 -57.20 -18.26
CA HIS A 140 5.40 -57.41 -19.68
C HIS A 140 4.01 -56.89 -20.12
N LYS A 141 3.08 -56.64 -19.18
CA LYS A 141 1.74 -56.09 -19.49
C LYS A 141 1.69 -54.57 -19.69
N ALA A 142 2.81 -53.86 -19.55
CA ALA A 142 2.88 -52.41 -19.78
C ALA A 142 4.20 -52.04 -20.46
N ARG A 143 4.23 -50.87 -21.11
CA ARG A 143 5.45 -50.29 -21.69
C ARG A 143 5.95 -49.20 -20.77
N TYR A 144 7.26 -49.13 -20.58
CA TYR A 144 7.88 -48.21 -19.63
C TYR A 144 8.83 -47.25 -20.33
N LYS A 145 8.93 -46.04 -19.78
CA LYS A 145 9.88 -44.99 -20.19
C LYS A 145 10.75 -44.61 -19.02
N GLN A 146 12.06 -44.55 -19.25
CA GLN A 146 13.00 -44.01 -18.27
C GLN A 146 12.76 -42.50 -18.11
N ILE A 147 12.36 -42.07 -16.91
CA ILE A 147 12.18 -40.66 -16.57
C ILE A 147 13.51 -40.01 -16.21
N ARG A 148 14.30 -40.69 -15.38
CA ARG A 148 15.60 -40.19 -14.92
C ARG A 148 16.46 -41.32 -14.42
N ILE A 149 17.75 -41.21 -14.69
CA ILE A 149 18.81 -42.00 -14.07
C ILE A 149 19.82 -41.04 -13.44
N ILE A 150 20.34 -41.40 -12.27
CA ILE A 150 21.42 -40.67 -11.61
C ILE A 150 22.36 -41.65 -10.92
N ARG A 151 23.67 -41.39 -11.01
CA ARG A 151 24.71 -42.19 -10.35
C ARG A 151 25.71 -41.32 -9.62
N LEU A 152 26.15 -41.78 -8.45
CA LEU A 152 27.29 -41.27 -7.70
C LEU A 152 28.15 -42.46 -7.28
N VAL A 153 29.29 -42.65 -7.97
CA VAL A 153 30.20 -43.81 -7.82
C VAL A 153 29.41 -45.11 -7.95
N GLY A 154 29.16 -45.83 -6.85
CA GLY A 154 28.43 -47.10 -6.84
C GLY A 154 26.95 -46.97 -6.49
N MET A 155 26.43 -45.78 -6.17
CA MET A 155 25.01 -45.56 -5.91
C MET A 155 24.32 -45.13 -7.20
N MET A 156 23.30 -45.86 -7.63
CA MET A 156 22.51 -45.52 -8.82
C MET A 156 21.03 -45.54 -8.50
N LEU A 157 20.27 -44.56 -8.98
CA LEU A 157 18.82 -44.56 -8.93
C LEU A 157 18.29 -44.38 -10.34
N VAL A 158 17.43 -45.31 -10.77
CA VAL A 158 16.75 -45.24 -12.06
C VAL A 158 15.24 -45.31 -11.83
N VAL A 159 14.51 -44.40 -12.48
CA VAL A 159 13.05 -44.30 -12.37
C VAL A 159 12.43 -44.47 -13.74
N TYR A 160 11.47 -45.40 -13.82
CA TYR A 160 10.63 -45.63 -15.00
C TYR A 160 9.17 -45.32 -14.69
N VAL A 161 8.44 -44.85 -15.69
CA VAL A 161 6.99 -44.67 -15.63
C VAL A 161 6.34 -45.48 -16.75
N ASN A 162 5.14 -45.99 -16.52
CA ASN A 162 4.29 -46.50 -17.59
C ASN A 162 4.09 -45.41 -18.66
N GLU A 163 4.28 -45.76 -19.94
CA GLU A 163 4.23 -44.83 -21.09
C GLU A 163 2.92 -44.03 -21.12
N GLU A 164 1.81 -44.61 -20.65
CA GLU A 164 0.50 -43.94 -20.53
C GLU A 164 0.52 -42.68 -19.65
N HIS A 165 1.39 -42.64 -18.64
CA HIS A 165 1.48 -41.54 -17.68
C HIS A 165 2.59 -40.53 -18.00
N GLN A 166 3.37 -40.76 -19.06
CA GLN A 166 4.56 -39.96 -19.37
C GLN A 166 4.25 -38.45 -19.48
N HIS A 167 3.13 -38.10 -20.12
CA HIS A 167 2.71 -36.69 -20.30
C HIS A 167 2.27 -35.99 -19.01
N HIS A 168 2.11 -36.74 -17.92
CA HIS A 168 1.72 -36.23 -16.62
C HIS A 168 2.89 -36.06 -15.65
N ILE A 169 4.10 -36.43 -16.08
CA ILE A 169 5.35 -36.22 -15.34
C ILE A 169 5.96 -34.88 -15.72
N ARG A 170 6.19 -34.01 -14.74
CA ARG A 170 6.72 -32.65 -14.91
C ARG A 170 7.76 -32.33 -13.85
N GLU A 171 8.54 -31.27 -14.11
CA GLU A 171 9.56 -30.73 -13.18
C GLU A 171 10.55 -31.81 -12.66
N VAL A 172 11.05 -32.65 -13.56
CA VAL A 172 12.00 -33.72 -13.23
C VAL A 172 13.35 -33.10 -12.87
N ALA A 173 13.89 -33.44 -11.70
CA ALA A 173 15.24 -33.06 -11.30
C ALA A 173 15.92 -34.21 -10.53
N SER A 174 17.24 -34.19 -10.45
CA SER A 174 18.02 -35.20 -9.75
C SER A 174 19.26 -34.60 -9.12
N GLU A 175 19.62 -35.06 -7.93
CA GLU A 175 20.78 -34.55 -7.18
C GLU A 175 21.54 -35.65 -6.46
N SER A 176 22.80 -35.38 -6.11
CA SER A 176 23.65 -36.33 -5.39
C SER A 176 24.43 -35.68 -4.26
N VAL A 177 24.65 -36.42 -3.17
CA VAL A 177 25.41 -35.98 -2.00
C VAL A 177 26.36 -37.09 -1.58
N GLY A 178 27.66 -36.83 -1.63
CA GLY A 178 28.69 -37.70 -1.06
C GLY A 178 28.91 -37.41 0.43
N THR A 179 28.86 -38.45 1.25
CA THR A 179 29.14 -38.43 2.71
C THR A 179 30.28 -39.38 3.10
N GLY A 180 31.00 -39.93 2.12
CA GLY A 180 32.08 -40.88 2.33
C GLY A 180 33.37 -40.26 2.86
N LEU A 181 34.52 -40.62 2.29
CA LEU A 181 35.82 -40.12 2.76
C LEU A 181 35.82 -38.59 2.83
N MET A 182 36.36 -38.05 3.95
CA MET A 182 36.35 -36.60 4.28
C MET A 182 34.95 -35.93 4.26
N ASN A 183 33.88 -36.72 4.42
CA ASN A 183 32.49 -36.29 4.34
C ASN A 183 32.08 -35.64 2.99
N LYS A 184 32.83 -35.93 1.92
CA LYS A 184 32.65 -35.33 0.59
C LYS A 184 32.68 -36.35 -0.55
N MET A 185 33.40 -37.47 -0.39
CA MET A 185 33.53 -38.45 -1.47
C MET A 185 32.27 -39.30 -1.65
N GLY A 186 32.04 -39.74 -2.90
CA GLY A 186 30.81 -40.41 -3.34
C GLY A 186 30.72 -41.91 -3.06
N ASN A 187 31.66 -42.50 -2.31
CA ASN A 187 31.62 -43.93 -1.97
C ASN A 187 30.55 -44.31 -0.93
N LYS A 188 30.03 -43.30 -0.21
CA LYS A 188 28.86 -43.35 0.67
C LYS A 188 28.09 -42.03 0.50
N GLY A 189 26.80 -42.03 0.78
CA GLY A 189 25.95 -40.86 0.63
C GLY A 189 24.59 -41.21 0.03
N GLY A 190 24.08 -40.37 -0.87
CA GLY A 190 22.82 -40.63 -1.54
C GLY A 190 22.66 -39.91 -2.87
N VAL A 191 21.83 -40.49 -3.73
CA VAL A 191 21.35 -39.92 -4.98
C VAL A 191 19.83 -39.84 -4.94
N ALA A 192 19.25 -38.83 -5.57
CA ALA A 192 17.80 -38.67 -5.57
C ALA A 192 17.25 -38.20 -6.91
N VAL A 193 16.00 -38.58 -7.17
CA VAL A 193 15.20 -38.13 -8.30
C VAL A 193 13.90 -37.57 -7.75
N ARG A 194 13.51 -36.38 -8.20
CA ARG A 194 12.21 -35.78 -7.92
C ARG A 194 11.44 -35.49 -9.19
N PHE A 195 10.12 -35.52 -9.10
CA PHE A 195 9.22 -35.08 -10.16
C PHE A 195 7.83 -34.79 -9.59
N VAL A 196 7.02 -34.08 -10.37
CA VAL A 196 5.59 -33.92 -10.13
C VAL A 196 4.85 -34.90 -11.04
N PHE A 197 4.03 -35.76 -10.44
CA PHE A 197 3.09 -36.62 -11.16
C PHE A 197 1.68 -36.08 -10.96
N HIS A 198 1.05 -35.63 -12.05
CA HIS A 198 -0.17 -34.82 -12.00
C HIS A 198 0.00 -33.60 -11.10
N ASN A 199 -0.62 -33.57 -9.91
CA ASN A 199 -0.53 -32.48 -8.94
C ASN A 199 0.03 -32.96 -7.60
N THR A 200 0.85 -34.00 -7.61
CA THR A 200 1.54 -34.51 -6.42
C THR A 200 3.03 -34.61 -6.71
N SER A 201 3.82 -34.02 -5.83
CA SER A 201 5.28 -34.01 -5.90
C SER A 201 5.89 -35.21 -5.17
N PHE A 202 6.80 -35.90 -5.86
CA PHE A 202 7.50 -37.08 -5.36
C PHE A 202 9.01 -36.82 -5.30
N CYS A 203 9.67 -37.37 -4.27
CA CYS A 203 11.12 -37.42 -4.14
C CYS A 203 11.56 -38.84 -3.75
N PHE A 204 12.35 -39.47 -4.59
CA PHE A 204 12.94 -40.80 -4.37
C PHE A 204 14.40 -40.63 -4.03
N VAL A 205 14.83 -41.16 -2.89
CA VAL A 205 16.22 -41.08 -2.41
C VAL A 205 16.77 -42.49 -2.30
N ASN A 206 17.85 -42.78 -3.01
CA ASN A 206 18.65 -43.99 -2.82
C ASN A 206 19.94 -43.63 -2.05
N SER A 207 20.21 -44.30 -0.93
CA SER A 207 21.41 -44.05 -0.13
C SER A 207 22.23 -45.30 0.15
N HIS A 208 23.54 -45.10 0.30
CA HIS A 208 24.47 -46.10 0.84
C HIS A 208 25.17 -45.47 2.05
N LEU A 209 24.72 -45.81 3.26
CA LEU A 209 25.21 -45.19 4.50
C LEU A 209 26.43 -45.93 5.07
N ALA A 210 27.13 -45.33 6.03
CA ALA A 210 28.32 -45.90 6.66
C ALA A 210 28.12 -47.34 7.17
N ALA A 211 29.09 -48.20 6.85
CA ALA A 211 29.14 -49.60 7.26
C ALA A 211 29.62 -49.75 8.71
N HIS A 212 29.77 -50.99 9.18
CA HIS A 212 30.15 -51.41 10.54
C HIS A 212 29.07 -51.24 11.62
N VAL A 213 29.00 -52.20 12.55
CA VAL A 213 27.94 -52.27 13.56
C VAL A 213 27.98 -51.08 14.52
N ASP A 214 29.16 -50.66 14.93
CA ASP A 214 29.35 -49.60 15.93
C ASP A 214 29.06 -48.18 15.41
N ASP A 215 29.00 -48.00 14.09
CA ASP A 215 28.91 -46.68 13.44
C ASP A 215 27.46 -46.19 13.21
N TYR A 216 26.52 -46.51 14.11
CA TYR A 216 25.11 -46.11 13.93
C TYR A 216 24.90 -44.59 14.10
N GLU A 217 25.68 -43.91 14.95
CA GLU A 217 25.68 -42.44 15.00
C GLU A 217 26.19 -41.84 13.68
N ARG A 218 27.18 -42.47 13.03
CA ARG A 218 27.64 -42.01 11.73
C ARG A 218 26.57 -42.18 10.66
N ARG A 219 25.83 -43.29 10.63
CA ARG A 219 24.66 -43.44 9.74
C ARG A 219 23.59 -42.37 9.97
N ASN A 220 23.30 -42.05 11.22
CA ASN A 220 22.39 -40.95 11.56
C ASN A 220 22.91 -39.60 11.02
N GLN A 221 24.22 -39.38 11.07
CA GLN A 221 24.85 -38.17 10.53
C GLN A 221 24.80 -38.15 9.00
N ASP A 222 25.11 -39.26 8.33
CA ASP A 222 25.00 -39.39 6.87
C ASP A 222 23.57 -39.05 6.40
N TYR A 223 22.55 -39.57 7.08
CA TYR A 223 21.14 -39.22 6.81
C TYR A 223 20.88 -37.71 6.95
N LYS A 224 21.34 -37.10 8.05
CA LYS A 224 21.17 -35.65 8.28
C LYS A 224 21.88 -34.81 7.23
N ASP A 225 23.07 -35.22 6.83
CA ASP A 225 23.88 -34.53 5.83
C ASP A 225 23.22 -34.60 4.45
N ILE A 226 22.66 -35.75 4.06
CA ILE A 226 21.88 -35.89 2.83
C ILE A 226 20.65 -34.97 2.87
N CYS A 227 19.87 -34.99 3.96
CA CYS A 227 18.70 -34.12 4.14
C CYS A 227 19.04 -32.62 4.07
N ALA A 228 20.18 -32.21 4.64
CA ALA A 228 20.58 -30.81 4.71
C ALA A 228 21.19 -30.29 3.40
N ARG A 229 21.95 -31.14 2.68
CA ARG A 229 22.75 -30.72 1.51
C ARG A 229 22.03 -30.96 0.18
N MET A 230 21.07 -31.87 0.12
CA MET A 230 20.38 -32.20 -1.12
C MET A 230 19.33 -31.14 -1.46
N SER A 231 19.57 -30.41 -2.56
CA SER A 231 18.75 -29.28 -2.97
C SER A 231 18.56 -29.26 -4.49
N PHE A 232 17.31 -29.41 -4.94
CA PHE A 232 16.96 -29.45 -6.36
C PHE A 232 16.75 -28.04 -6.92
N HIS A 233 17.37 -27.74 -8.06
CA HIS A 233 17.27 -26.46 -8.74
C HIS A 233 16.36 -26.59 -9.98
N LEU A 234 15.24 -25.87 -9.98
CA LEU A 234 14.30 -25.76 -11.10
C LEU A 234 14.34 -24.33 -11.61
N LEU A 235 14.28 -24.12 -12.93
CA LEU A 235 14.50 -22.81 -13.57
C LEU A 235 13.54 -21.69 -13.08
N GLU A 236 12.33 -22.06 -12.66
CA GLU A 236 11.25 -21.11 -12.31
C GLU A 236 10.92 -21.09 -10.81
N TYR A 237 11.65 -21.84 -9.97
CA TYR A 237 11.32 -22.01 -8.56
C TYR A 237 12.55 -21.88 -7.65
N PRO A 238 12.38 -21.40 -6.40
CA PRO A 238 13.46 -21.43 -5.41
C PRO A 238 13.90 -22.88 -5.14
N PRO A 239 15.15 -23.11 -4.71
CA PRO A 239 15.65 -24.45 -4.47
C PRO A 239 14.78 -25.25 -3.50
N LEU A 240 14.48 -26.49 -3.88
CA LEU A 240 13.62 -27.39 -3.13
C LEU A 240 14.47 -28.42 -2.37
N SER A 241 14.27 -28.53 -1.06
CA SER A 241 14.84 -29.60 -0.25
C SER A 241 13.97 -30.86 -0.31
N ILE A 242 14.51 -32.01 0.15
CA ILE A 242 13.80 -33.30 0.18
C ILE A 242 12.43 -33.18 0.86
N VAL A 243 12.37 -32.55 2.04
CA VAL A 243 11.16 -32.49 2.89
C VAL A 243 10.04 -31.59 2.37
N LYS A 244 10.26 -30.83 1.29
CA LYS A 244 9.24 -29.96 0.67
C LYS A 244 8.31 -30.69 -0.32
N HIS A 245 8.49 -32.00 -0.51
CA HIS A 245 7.67 -32.80 -1.42
C HIS A 245 6.47 -33.40 -0.67
N ASP A 246 5.37 -33.64 -1.40
CA ASP A 246 4.17 -34.28 -0.85
C ASP A 246 4.46 -35.72 -0.41
N VAL A 247 5.28 -36.43 -1.19
CA VAL A 247 5.67 -37.82 -0.93
C VAL A 247 7.19 -37.97 -1.04
N VAL A 248 7.81 -38.50 0.01
CA VAL A 248 9.24 -38.83 0.04
C VAL A 248 9.41 -40.33 0.26
N ILE A 249 10.11 -40.99 -0.65
CA ILE A 249 10.43 -42.42 -0.57
C ILE A 249 11.94 -42.54 -0.46
N TRP A 250 12.40 -43.13 0.63
CA TRP A 250 13.81 -43.32 0.91
C TRP A 250 14.13 -44.82 0.91
N LEU A 251 15.08 -45.22 0.08
CA LEU A 251 15.52 -46.60 -0.08
C LEU A 251 17.04 -46.70 -0.05
N GLY A 252 17.54 -47.92 0.08
CA GLY A 252 18.94 -48.24 -0.17
C GLY A 252 19.56 -49.17 0.87
N ASP A 253 20.88 -49.30 0.78
CA ASP A 253 21.69 -49.93 1.83
C ASP A 253 21.93 -48.93 2.97
N LEU A 254 20.98 -48.92 3.91
CA LEU A 254 21.04 -48.05 5.08
C LEU A 254 22.05 -48.53 6.13
N ASN A 255 22.59 -49.75 5.98
CA ASN A 255 23.64 -50.33 6.83
C ASN A 255 23.39 -50.39 8.35
N TYR A 256 22.18 -50.15 8.85
CA TYR A 256 21.84 -50.40 10.25
C TYR A 256 21.86 -51.90 10.57
N ARG A 257 22.35 -52.25 11.76
CA ARG A 257 22.57 -53.63 12.20
C ARG A 257 21.75 -53.92 13.45
N LEU A 258 21.64 -55.19 13.86
CA LEU A 258 21.04 -55.48 15.16
C LEU A 258 22.05 -55.14 16.27
N CYS A 259 21.58 -54.44 17.29
CA CYS A 259 22.32 -54.17 18.51
C CYS A 259 22.19 -55.37 19.46
N PHE A 260 22.96 -56.44 19.19
CA PHE A 260 22.89 -57.68 19.98
C PHE A 260 24.27 -58.06 20.55
N PRO A 261 24.40 -58.26 21.88
CA PRO A 261 25.69 -58.61 22.50
C PRO A 261 26.08 -60.09 22.32
N ASP A 262 25.13 -61.00 22.08
CA ASP A 262 25.37 -62.44 21.84
C ASP A 262 24.84 -62.94 20.48
N ALA A 263 25.76 -63.42 19.66
CA ALA A 263 25.49 -64.08 18.38
C ALA A 263 24.56 -65.29 18.48
N GLY A 264 24.60 -66.02 19.59
CA GLY A 264 23.86 -67.26 19.80
C GLY A 264 22.36 -67.05 19.92
N GLU A 265 21.93 -65.94 20.50
CA GLU A 265 20.50 -65.67 20.73
C GLU A 265 19.79 -65.20 19.46
N VAL A 266 20.46 -64.41 18.62
CA VAL A 266 19.96 -64.06 17.28
C VAL A 266 19.71 -65.31 16.44
N LYS A 267 20.63 -66.30 16.48
CA LYS A 267 20.47 -67.59 15.81
C LYS A 267 19.23 -68.34 16.32
N LYS A 268 18.99 -68.34 17.64
CA LYS A 268 17.80 -68.96 18.24
C LYS A 268 16.51 -68.27 17.81
N LEU A 269 16.48 -66.94 17.79
CA LEU A 269 15.31 -66.16 17.37
C LEU A 269 14.99 -66.40 15.89
N ILE A 270 16.02 -66.48 15.03
CA ILE A 270 15.88 -66.84 13.62
C ILE A 270 15.36 -68.28 13.48
N ALA A 271 15.98 -69.25 14.15
CA ALA A 271 15.54 -70.65 14.13
C ALA A 271 14.10 -70.84 14.64
N SER A 272 13.69 -70.02 15.62
CA SER A 272 12.35 -70.03 16.21
C SER A 272 11.33 -69.20 15.42
N LYS A 273 11.73 -68.58 14.29
CA LYS A 273 10.89 -67.72 13.45
C LYS A 273 10.29 -66.51 14.18
N GLU A 274 10.99 -65.99 15.18
CA GLU A 274 10.56 -64.84 15.98
C GLU A 274 11.05 -63.49 15.41
N LEU A 275 10.71 -63.20 14.15
CA LEU A 275 11.14 -61.98 13.43
C LEU A 275 10.76 -60.67 14.14
N ARG A 276 9.61 -60.62 14.82
CA ARG A 276 9.18 -59.43 15.56
C ARG A 276 10.11 -59.08 16.71
N LYS A 277 10.59 -60.08 17.47
CA LYS A 277 11.56 -59.83 18.54
C LYS A 277 12.91 -59.39 17.98
N LEU A 278 13.30 -59.94 16.82
CA LEU A 278 14.53 -59.53 16.14
C LEU A 278 14.50 -58.04 15.77
N GLN A 279 13.35 -57.53 15.32
CA GLN A 279 13.15 -56.12 14.96
C GLN A 279 13.28 -55.14 16.14
N GLU A 280 13.06 -55.58 17.38
CA GLU A 280 13.24 -54.73 18.57
C GLU A 280 14.71 -54.32 18.78
N TYR A 281 15.63 -55.15 18.29
CA TYR A 281 17.07 -54.91 18.38
C TYR A 281 17.66 -54.23 17.14
N ASP A 282 16.86 -54.00 16.10
CA ASP A 282 17.32 -53.29 14.91
C ASP A 282 17.66 -51.83 15.26
N GLN A 283 18.89 -51.43 14.93
CA GLN A 283 19.35 -50.08 15.18
C GLN A 283 18.48 -49.05 14.46
N LEU A 284 17.98 -49.29 13.23
CA LEU A 284 17.14 -48.30 12.54
C LEU A 284 15.81 -48.10 13.27
N ASN A 285 15.12 -49.18 13.65
CA ASN A 285 13.92 -49.12 14.48
C ASN A 285 14.17 -48.37 15.78
N ILE A 286 15.28 -48.66 16.47
CA ILE A 286 15.68 -47.94 17.68
C ILE A 286 15.91 -46.45 17.37
N GLN A 287 16.64 -46.11 16.31
CA GLN A 287 16.95 -44.72 15.95
C GLN A 287 15.69 -43.93 15.54
N ARG A 288 14.73 -44.57 14.87
CA ARG A 288 13.42 -43.99 14.52
C ARG A 288 12.55 -43.77 15.75
N ASN A 289 12.42 -44.79 16.60
CA ASN A 289 11.62 -44.73 17.84
C ASN A 289 12.17 -43.69 18.83
N THR A 290 13.50 -43.54 18.88
CA THR A 290 14.18 -42.53 19.70
C THR A 290 14.32 -41.16 19.00
N LYS A 291 13.74 -41.01 17.80
CA LYS A 291 13.73 -39.77 17.00
C LYS A 291 15.12 -39.19 16.69
N ARG A 292 16.13 -40.06 16.55
CA ARG A 292 17.52 -39.68 16.24
C ARG A 292 17.80 -39.60 14.73
N ALA A 293 17.11 -40.40 13.93
CA ALA A 293 17.14 -40.38 12.46
C ALA A 293 15.80 -40.88 11.89
N PHE A 294 15.51 -40.53 10.64
CA PHE A 294 14.27 -40.94 9.94
C PHE A 294 12.97 -40.65 10.72
N THR A 295 12.93 -39.54 11.45
CA THR A 295 11.73 -39.07 12.16
C THR A 295 10.59 -38.85 11.16
N ASP A 296 9.38 -39.27 11.52
CA ASP A 296 8.15 -39.20 10.71
C ASP A 296 8.11 -40.09 9.45
N PHE A 297 9.20 -40.82 9.14
CA PHE A 297 9.16 -41.88 8.14
C PHE A 297 8.42 -43.10 8.69
N MET A 298 7.59 -43.69 7.83
CA MET A 298 6.92 -44.97 8.06
C MET A 298 7.69 -46.09 7.37
N GLU A 299 7.55 -47.28 7.91
CA GLU A 299 8.10 -48.49 7.32
C GLU A 299 7.02 -49.58 7.40
N GLY A 300 6.93 -50.40 6.36
CA GLY A 300 6.02 -51.55 6.38
C GLY A 300 6.50 -52.63 7.34
N GLU A 301 5.60 -53.55 7.70
CA GLU A 301 5.96 -54.69 8.54
C GLU A 301 6.95 -55.59 7.79
N ILE A 302 8.14 -55.80 8.37
CA ILE A 302 9.16 -56.71 7.83
C ILE A 302 8.74 -58.14 8.15
N ASN A 303 8.39 -58.90 7.11
CA ASN A 303 7.98 -60.31 7.21
C ASN A 303 8.92 -61.26 6.43
N PHE A 304 10.13 -60.78 6.12
CA PHE A 304 11.15 -61.52 5.39
C PHE A 304 12.42 -61.66 6.24
N TRP A 305 13.30 -62.55 5.82
CA TRP A 305 14.54 -62.81 6.55
C TRP A 305 15.57 -61.69 6.32
N PRO A 306 16.56 -61.56 7.21
CA PRO A 306 17.72 -60.70 6.95
C PRO A 306 18.29 -60.92 5.54
N THR A 307 18.68 -59.84 4.87
CA THR A 307 19.12 -59.90 3.47
C THR A 307 20.65 -59.92 3.32
N TYR A 308 21.37 -59.68 4.41
CA TYR A 308 22.83 -59.62 4.53
C TYR A 308 23.29 -60.50 5.71
N LYS A 309 24.44 -61.19 5.67
CA LYS A 309 25.37 -61.42 4.54
C LYS A 309 25.34 -62.88 4.08
N TYR A 310 25.28 -63.09 2.77
CA TYR A 310 25.29 -64.41 2.13
C TYR A 310 26.64 -64.72 1.46
N ASP A 311 26.96 -66.00 1.37
CA ASP A 311 28.04 -66.53 0.52
C ASP A 311 27.66 -66.37 -0.95
N ALA A 312 28.63 -65.99 -1.77
CA ALA A 312 28.37 -65.66 -3.16
C ALA A 312 27.73 -66.82 -3.95
N LYS A 313 26.65 -66.51 -4.69
CA LYS A 313 25.89 -67.48 -5.50
C LYS A 313 25.23 -68.59 -4.67
N SER A 314 24.95 -68.34 -3.40
CA SER A 314 24.30 -69.30 -2.53
C SER A 314 23.35 -68.62 -1.55
N ASP A 315 22.31 -69.35 -1.17
CA ASP A 315 21.40 -68.97 -0.07
C ASP A 315 21.99 -69.31 1.31
N ARG A 316 23.28 -69.65 1.37
CA ARG A 316 23.99 -69.90 2.63
C ARG A 316 24.51 -68.58 3.15
N TRP A 317 24.31 -68.33 4.43
CA TRP A 317 24.95 -67.21 5.11
C TRP A 317 26.47 -67.37 5.11
N ASP A 318 27.19 -66.24 5.22
CA ASP A 318 28.65 -66.16 5.13
C ASP A 318 29.39 -67.17 6.04
N SER A 319 30.24 -68.01 5.47
CA SER A 319 30.97 -69.07 6.18
C SER A 319 32.30 -68.62 6.81
N SER A 320 32.70 -67.36 6.61
CA SER A 320 34.00 -66.84 7.08
C SER A 320 33.99 -66.43 8.57
N PHE A 321 34.42 -67.34 9.45
CA PHE A 321 34.85 -66.99 10.82
C PHE A 321 36.35 -66.68 10.82
N THR A 322 36.75 -65.41 10.76
CA THR A 322 38.04 -64.96 11.33
C THR A 322 38.09 -63.44 11.55
N THR A 323 38.59 -63.06 12.72
CA THR A 323 39.02 -61.72 13.09
C THR A 323 40.04 -61.16 12.08
N ALA A 324 39.82 -59.91 11.66
CA ALA A 324 40.68 -59.03 10.87
C ALA A 324 40.67 -59.18 9.33
N LEU A 325 40.30 -58.05 8.70
CA LEU A 325 40.70 -57.52 7.40
C LEU A 325 40.45 -58.35 6.12
N SER A 326 39.69 -57.70 5.23
CA SER A 326 39.63 -57.89 3.77
C SER A 326 39.21 -59.27 3.24
N LEU A 327 38.03 -59.35 2.63
CA LEU A 327 37.82 -59.81 1.25
C LEU A 327 36.31 -59.77 0.91
N GLN A 328 36.01 -59.08 -0.20
CA GLN A 328 34.69 -58.90 -0.80
C GLN A 328 34.17 -60.22 -1.39
N TYR A 329 32.96 -60.63 -1.01
CA TYR A 329 32.18 -61.64 -1.74
C TYR A 329 30.68 -61.30 -1.70
N ARG A 330 30.02 -61.60 -2.83
CA ARG A 330 28.71 -61.18 -3.36
C ARG A 330 27.56 -61.15 -2.34
N VAL A 331 26.88 -60.01 -2.24
CA VAL A 331 25.68 -59.81 -1.41
C VAL A 331 24.46 -59.86 -2.34
N GLU A 332 23.55 -60.80 -2.12
CA GLU A 332 22.26 -60.86 -2.80
C GLU A 332 21.19 -60.41 -1.80
N SER A 333 20.98 -59.11 -1.69
CA SER A 333 19.86 -58.53 -0.94
C SER A 333 18.89 -57.89 -1.93
N ILE A 334 17.69 -58.43 -2.03
CA ILE A 334 16.63 -57.88 -2.88
C ILE A 334 15.45 -57.54 -1.98
N THR A 335 15.23 -56.25 -1.75
CA THR A 335 14.05 -55.78 -1.01
C THR A 335 13.06 -55.13 -1.97
N LEU A 336 11.81 -55.57 -1.91
CA LEU A 336 10.71 -55.14 -2.78
C LEU A 336 9.59 -54.49 -1.97
N ILE A 337 9.17 -53.31 -2.41
CA ILE A 337 7.92 -52.70 -1.97
C ILE A 337 7.04 -52.39 -3.18
N LEU A 338 5.88 -53.03 -3.22
CA LEU A 338 4.75 -52.51 -3.97
C LEU A 338 3.90 -51.66 -3.01
N CYS A 339 3.73 -50.39 -3.34
CA CYS A 339 2.84 -49.50 -2.62
C CYS A 339 1.80 -48.86 -3.55
N VAL A 340 0.59 -48.70 -3.03
CA VAL A 340 -0.46 -47.92 -3.70
C VAL A 340 -0.47 -46.53 -3.10
N LEU A 341 -0.12 -45.53 -3.91
CA LEU A 341 -0.01 -44.14 -3.50
C LEU A 341 -1.13 -43.30 -4.12
N GLN A 342 -1.62 -42.35 -3.33
CA GLN A 342 -2.67 -41.43 -3.73
C GLN A 342 -2.07 -40.21 -4.43
N VAL A 343 -2.53 -39.94 -5.64
CA VAL A 343 -2.11 -38.81 -6.47
C VAL A 343 -3.30 -37.89 -6.67
N LYS A 344 -3.06 -36.59 -6.48
CA LYS A 344 -4.02 -35.51 -6.73
C LYS A 344 -4.13 -35.24 -8.23
N MET A 345 -5.36 -35.26 -8.73
CA MET A 345 -5.71 -35.04 -10.13
C MET A 345 -6.55 -33.77 -10.23
N VAL A 346 -6.01 -32.69 -10.82
CA VAL A 346 -6.81 -31.49 -11.07
C VAL A 346 -7.71 -31.70 -12.28
N ILE A 347 -9.02 -31.52 -12.09
CA ILE A 347 -10.03 -31.52 -13.15
C ILE A 347 -10.16 -30.08 -13.68
N GLU A 348 -9.57 -29.82 -14.84
CA GLU A 348 -9.41 -28.47 -15.40
C GLU A 348 -10.74 -27.71 -15.53
N GLN A 349 -11.81 -28.37 -15.97
CA GLN A 349 -13.15 -27.75 -16.07
C GLN A 349 -13.69 -27.30 -14.70
N ARG A 350 -13.50 -28.11 -13.65
CA ARG A 350 -13.92 -27.77 -12.29
C ARG A 350 -13.04 -26.65 -11.72
N TYR A 351 -11.73 -26.71 -11.96
CA TYR A 351 -10.79 -25.66 -11.55
C TYR A 351 -11.18 -24.31 -12.14
N LYS A 352 -11.45 -24.25 -13.45
CA LYS A 352 -11.87 -23.03 -14.14
C LYS A 352 -13.15 -22.45 -13.55
N LYS A 353 -14.15 -23.30 -13.27
CA LYS A 353 -15.42 -22.87 -12.65
C LYS A 353 -15.19 -22.25 -11.26
N VAL A 354 -14.40 -22.93 -10.42
CA VAL A 354 -14.07 -22.45 -9.06
C VAL A 354 -13.26 -21.16 -9.11
N PHE A 355 -12.33 -21.04 -10.06
CA PHE A 355 -11.54 -19.84 -10.29
C PHE A 355 -12.43 -18.64 -10.66
N GLU A 356 -13.31 -18.81 -11.65
CA GLU A 356 -14.24 -17.75 -12.10
C GLU A 356 -15.18 -17.31 -10.98
N GLU A 357 -15.66 -18.24 -10.16
CA GLU A 357 -16.49 -17.93 -8.98
C GLU A 357 -15.71 -17.08 -7.96
N ILE A 358 -14.49 -17.48 -7.60
CA ILE A 358 -13.66 -16.74 -6.63
C ILE A 358 -13.34 -15.33 -7.13
N VAL A 359 -12.97 -15.18 -8.40
CA VAL A 359 -12.66 -13.87 -8.99
C VAL A 359 -13.89 -12.97 -8.97
N ARG A 360 -15.06 -13.49 -9.38
CA ARG A 360 -16.31 -12.74 -9.35
C ARG A 360 -16.66 -12.27 -7.93
N ASP A 361 -16.49 -13.14 -6.93
CA ASP A 361 -16.73 -12.78 -5.53
C ASP A 361 -15.74 -11.73 -5.03
N MET A 362 -14.48 -11.79 -5.45
CA MET A 362 -13.47 -10.78 -5.11
C MET A 362 -13.81 -9.42 -5.72
N ASP A 363 -14.18 -9.38 -6.99
CA ASP A 363 -14.56 -8.14 -7.68
C ASP A 363 -15.83 -7.52 -7.09
N ARG A 364 -16.79 -8.37 -6.67
CA ARG A 364 -17.98 -7.91 -5.96
C ARG A 364 -17.61 -7.26 -4.62
N LEU A 365 -16.75 -7.92 -3.83
CA LEU A 365 -16.30 -7.38 -2.54
C LEU A 365 -15.54 -6.06 -2.72
N GLU A 366 -14.66 -5.95 -3.72
CA GLU A 366 -13.95 -4.70 -4.01
C GLU A 366 -14.91 -3.55 -4.30
N ASN A 367 -15.95 -3.79 -5.10
CA ASN A 367 -16.99 -2.79 -5.36
C ASN A 367 -17.81 -2.45 -4.12
N ASP A 368 -18.19 -3.45 -3.31
CA ASP A 368 -18.97 -3.26 -2.07
C ASP A 368 -18.18 -2.46 -1.00
N PHE A 369 -16.85 -2.43 -1.09
CA PHE A 369 -15.96 -1.70 -0.17
C PHE A 369 -15.45 -0.36 -0.72
N LEU A 370 -15.95 0.12 -1.86
CA LEU A 370 -15.65 1.48 -2.31
C LEU A 370 -16.29 2.52 -1.37
N PRO A 371 -15.55 3.56 -0.93
CA PRO A 371 -16.11 4.64 -0.11
C PRO A 371 -17.27 5.35 -0.83
N SER A 372 -18.34 5.65 -0.08
CA SER A 372 -19.54 6.31 -0.60
C SER A 372 -20.11 7.30 0.42
N LEU A 373 -20.65 8.41 -0.11
CA LEU A 373 -21.39 9.41 0.64
C LEU A 373 -22.74 9.70 -0.01
N SER A 374 -23.71 10.02 0.84
CA SER A 374 -24.95 10.69 0.46
C SER A 374 -24.96 12.12 1.00
N LEU A 375 -25.47 13.07 0.22
CA LEU A 375 -25.57 14.48 0.56
C LEU A 375 -27.06 14.85 0.54
N THR A 376 -27.55 15.54 1.56
CA THR A 376 -28.97 15.98 1.59
C THR A 376 -29.27 17.04 0.54
N GLN A 377 -28.29 17.87 0.20
CA GLN A 377 -28.43 18.97 -0.75
C GLN A 377 -27.10 19.21 -1.47
N ARG A 378 -27.17 19.65 -2.73
CA ARG A 378 -26.00 19.94 -3.58
C ARG A 378 -26.02 21.32 -4.22
N GLU A 379 -27.15 22.03 -4.15
CA GLU A 379 -27.31 23.35 -4.74
C GLU A 379 -27.71 24.34 -3.65
N PHE A 380 -26.94 25.41 -3.49
CA PHE A 380 -27.16 26.41 -2.45
C PHE A 380 -27.29 27.79 -3.07
N THR A 381 -28.34 28.52 -2.68
CA THR A 381 -28.56 29.90 -3.10
C THR A 381 -28.41 30.85 -1.91
N PHE A 382 -27.54 31.85 -2.06
CA PHE A 382 -27.31 32.94 -1.11
C PHE A 382 -27.85 34.23 -1.70
N GLU A 383 -29.04 34.62 -1.26
CA GLU A 383 -29.69 35.83 -1.76
C GLU A 383 -29.22 37.06 -0.97
N ASN A 384 -29.12 38.18 -1.67
CA ASN A 384 -28.86 39.49 -1.08
C ASN A 384 -27.60 39.50 -0.20
N VAL A 385 -26.50 38.91 -0.71
CA VAL A 385 -25.21 38.93 -0.02
C VAL A 385 -24.71 40.37 0.06
N LYS A 386 -24.25 40.78 1.24
CA LYS A 386 -23.78 42.14 1.51
C LYS A 386 -22.34 42.14 2.02
N PHE A 387 -21.69 43.30 1.92
CA PHE A 387 -20.38 43.54 2.52
C PHE A 387 -20.43 43.32 4.03
N ARG A 388 -19.50 42.51 4.56
CA ARG A 388 -19.34 42.17 5.99
C ARG A 388 -20.54 41.51 6.69
N GLN A 389 -21.49 40.97 5.92
CA GLN A 389 -22.58 40.19 6.48
C GLN A 389 -22.34 38.69 6.27
N LEU A 390 -22.22 37.93 7.35
CA LEU A 390 -22.10 36.46 7.28
C LEU A 390 -23.47 35.85 6.97
N GLN A 391 -23.54 35.04 5.90
CA GLN A 391 -24.66 34.13 5.66
C GLN A 391 -24.19 32.69 5.74
N ARG A 392 -25.00 31.83 6.37
CA ARG A 392 -24.67 30.42 6.60
C ARG A 392 -25.79 29.51 6.11
N ARG A 393 -25.43 28.46 5.39
CA ARG A 393 -26.31 27.34 5.03
C ARG A 393 -25.64 26.04 5.46
N SER A 394 -26.42 25.04 5.84
CA SER A 394 -25.87 23.72 6.19
C SER A 394 -26.50 22.61 5.37
N PHE A 395 -25.78 21.51 5.26
CA PHE A 395 -26.27 20.25 4.72
C PHE A 395 -25.61 19.09 5.44
N LEU A 396 -26.26 17.94 5.38
CA LEU A 396 -25.78 16.72 6.01
C LEU A 396 -25.10 15.86 4.95
N ILE A 397 -23.91 15.38 5.30
CA ILE A 397 -23.25 14.28 4.60
C ILE A 397 -23.40 13.02 5.44
N THR A 398 -23.65 11.87 4.82
CA THR A 398 -23.81 10.60 5.52
C THR A 398 -23.05 9.51 4.76
N ASN A 399 -22.20 8.77 5.48
CA ASN A 399 -21.51 7.62 4.91
C ASN A 399 -22.50 6.46 4.72
N ASP A 400 -22.93 6.27 3.48
CA ASP A 400 -23.82 5.20 3.04
C ASP A 400 -23.05 3.97 2.49
N GLY A 401 -21.72 3.98 2.63
CA GLY A 401 -20.83 2.87 2.29
C GLY A 401 -20.61 1.88 3.45
N GLN A 402 -19.84 0.81 3.17
CA GLN A 402 -19.50 -0.22 4.16
C GLN A 402 -18.15 -0.01 4.87
N VAL A 403 -17.40 1.01 4.47
CA VAL A 403 -16.08 1.35 5.03
C VAL A 403 -16.06 2.79 5.51
N ALA A 404 -15.22 3.07 6.50
CA ALA A 404 -14.94 4.45 6.88
C ALA A 404 -14.40 5.21 5.67
N CYS A 405 -14.85 6.44 5.48
CA CYS A 405 -14.45 7.29 4.36
C CYS A 405 -13.85 8.59 4.85
N THR A 406 -12.79 9.04 4.19
CA THR A 406 -12.20 10.35 4.39
C THR A 406 -12.68 11.27 3.27
N PHE A 407 -13.17 12.45 3.63
CA PHE A 407 -13.59 13.47 2.68
C PHE A 407 -12.76 14.75 2.83
N ALA A 408 -12.61 15.50 1.74
CA ALA A 408 -12.03 16.84 1.76
C ALA A 408 -12.56 17.68 0.58
N PHE A 409 -12.69 19.00 0.78
CA PHE A 409 -12.89 19.93 -0.32
C PHE A 409 -11.57 20.23 -1.02
N ILE A 410 -11.49 19.95 -2.32
CA ILE A 410 -10.24 20.04 -3.09
C ILE A 410 -10.24 21.21 -4.10
N PRO A 411 -9.08 21.77 -4.44
CA PRO A 411 -8.93 22.76 -5.51
C PRO A 411 -9.45 22.25 -6.86
N LYS A 412 -10.09 23.15 -7.61
CA LYS A 412 -10.47 22.92 -9.01
C LYS A 412 -9.21 22.90 -9.89
N LEU A 413 -9.33 22.37 -11.10
CA LEU A 413 -8.23 22.39 -12.09
C LEU A 413 -7.77 23.84 -12.33
N ASN A 414 -6.50 24.13 -12.03
CA ASN A 414 -5.82 25.43 -12.11
C ASN A 414 -6.02 26.40 -10.94
N ASP A 415 -6.85 26.06 -9.96
CA ASP A 415 -7.03 26.89 -8.77
C ASP A 415 -6.09 26.44 -7.64
N SER A 416 -5.67 27.39 -6.80
CA SER A 416 -4.85 27.10 -5.60
C SER A 416 -5.67 26.81 -4.36
N GLN A 417 -6.93 27.25 -4.35
CA GLN A 417 -7.89 27.08 -3.25
C GLN A 417 -9.11 26.30 -3.75
N TYR A 418 -9.81 25.63 -2.85
CA TYR A 418 -11.03 24.87 -3.19
C TYR A 418 -12.24 25.77 -3.50
N CYS A 419 -12.23 27.02 -3.04
CA CYS A 419 -13.29 27.99 -3.19
C CYS A 419 -12.76 29.42 -3.37
N LYS A 420 -13.65 30.33 -3.77
CA LYS A 420 -13.40 31.78 -3.79
C LYS A 420 -13.24 32.37 -2.39
N PRO A 421 -12.55 33.52 -2.21
CA PRO A 421 -12.22 34.07 -0.89
C PRO A 421 -13.42 34.46 -0.01
N TRP A 422 -14.59 34.68 -0.60
CA TRP A 422 -15.83 35.02 0.11
C TRP A 422 -16.64 33.79 0.54
N LEU A 423 -16.22 32.57 0.19
CA LEU A 423 -16.89 31.31 0.51
C LEU A 423 -15.99 30.43 1.38
N ARG A 424 -16.56 29.68 2.31
CA ARG A 424 -15.86 28.70 3.13
C ARG A 424 -16.75 27.50 3.46
N ALA A 425 -16.17 26.31 3.53
CA ALA A 425 -16.81 25.12 4.07
C ALA A 425 -16.24 24.78 5.46
N GLU A 426 -17.11 24.46 6.43
CA GLU A 426 -16.72 24.08 7.78
C GLU A 426 -17.55 22.88 8.30
N PRO A 427 -16.91 21.75 8.65
CA PRO A 427 -15.52 21.41 8.39
C PRO A 427 -15.23 21.26 6.88
N SER A 428 -14.00 21.54 6.46
CA SER A 428 -13.57 21.38 5.05
C SER A 428 -13.04 19.98 4.74
N GLU A 429 -12.75 19.18 5.76
CA GLU A 429 -12.27 17.80 5.66
C GLU A 429 -12.67 17.01 6.91
N GLY A 430 -12.71 15.69 6.81
CA GLY A 430 -13.08 14.83 7.94
C GLY A 430 -13.08 13.35 7.60
N VAL A 431 -13.33 12.54 8.63
CA VAL A 431 -13.51 11.08 8.53
C VAL A 431 -14.89 10.74 9.05
N LEU A 432 -15.56 9.81 8.36
CA LEU A 432 -16.88 9.31 8.72
C LEU A 432 -16.88 7.80 8.76
N ASP A 433 -17.29 7.23 9.88
CA ASP A 433 -17.56 5.80 9.98
C ASP A 433 -18.86 5.40 9.24
N PRO A 434 -19.04 4.11 8.88
CA PRO A 434 -20.25 3.66 8.20
C PRO A 434 -21.54 4.03 8.96
N ASN A 435 -22.50 4.63 8.26
CA ASN A 435 -23.77 5.18 8.78
C ASN A 435 -23.65 6.41 9.69
N GLU A 436 -22.45 6.96 9.87
CA GLU A 436 -22.27 8.24 10.54
C GLU A 436 -22.67 9.39 9.63
N ALA A 437 -23.21 10.45 10.23
CA ALA A 437 -23.59 11.66 9.53
C ALA A 437 -22.90 12.89 10.15
N MET A 438 -22.52 13.84 9.31
CA MET A 438 -21.87 15.08 9.71
C MET A 438 -22.51 16.26 9.00
N GLU A 439 -22.72 17.34 9.76
CA GLU A 439 -23.23 18.59 9.22
C GLU A 439 -22.07 19.46 8.72
N ILE A 440 -22.15 19.89 7.46
CA ILE A 440 -21.21 20.81 6.83
C ILE A 440 -21.90 22.16 6.67
N PHE A 441 -21.21 23.22 7.07
CA PHE A 441 -21.65 24.60 6.93
C PHE A 441 -20.95 25.28 5.77
N LEU A 442 -21.74 25.84 4.85
CA LEU A 442 -21.28 26.76 3.81
C LEU A 442 -21.50 28.18 4.29
N GLU A 443 -20.42 28.93 4.39
CA GLU A 443 -20.37 30.29 4.91
C GLU A 443 -19.96 31.26 3.81
N VAL A 444 -20.82 32.24 3.56
CA VAL A 444 -20.55 33.35 2.63
C VAL A 444 -20.31 34.61 3.43
N TYR A 445 -19.13 35.21 3.27
CA TYR A 445 -18.74 36.45 3.92
C TYR A 445 -17.88 37.31 2.99
N VAL A 446 -18.39 38.47 2.60
CA VAL A 446 -17.67 39.40 1.71
C VAL A 446 -16.78 40.32 2.54
N SER A 447 -15.46 40.06 2.49
CA SER A 447 -14.43 40.88 3.14
C SER A 447 -13.97 42.06 2.26
N LYS A 448 -13.04 42.86 2.80
CA LYS A 448 -12.36 43.95 2.06
C LYS A 448 -11.62 43.47 0.81
N ASP A 449 -11.24 42.19 0.75
CA ASP A 449 -10.48 41.64 -0.38
C ASP A 449 -11.38 41.28 -1.57
N SER A 450 -12.67 41.04 -1.32
CA SER A 450 -13.64 40.61 -2.35
C SER A 450 -14.63 41.71 -2.76
N VAL A 451 -14.91 42.67 -1.86
CA VAL A 451 -15.93 43.71 -2.05
C VAL A 451 -15.75 44.50 -3.36
N MET A 452 -14.51 44.84 -3.72
CA MET A 452 -14.20 45.59 -4.94
C MET A 452 -14.58 44.82 -6.21
N LEU A 453 -14.24 43.53 -6.28
CA LEU A 453 -14.51 42.68 -7.44
C LEU A 453 -16.01 42.40 -7.58
N LEU A 454 -16.71 42.26 -6.45
CA LEU A 454 -18.16 42.06 -6.43
C LEU A 454 -18.93 43.35 -6.75
N ASN A 455 -18.50 44.51 -6.24
CA ASN A 455 -19.09 45.82 -6.58
C ASN A 455 -18.97 46.13 -8.07
N SER A 456 -17.83 45.81 -8.69
CA SER A 456 -17.57 46.05 -10.11
C SER A 456 -18.26 45.04 -11.03
N GLY A 457 -18.80 43.94 -10.48
CA GLY A 457 -19.36 42.83 -11.25
C GLY A 457 -18.30 41.95 -11.95
N VAL A 458 -17.01 42.16 -11.68
CA VAL A 458 -15.91 41.30 -12.16
C VAL A 458 -16.00 39.91 -11.54
N ASP A 459 -16.35 39.85 -10.26
CA ASP A 459 -16.72 38.61 -9.58
C ASP A 459 -18.23 38.57 -9.29
N LYS A 460 -18.77 37.36 -9.11
CA LYS A 460 -20.17 37.10 -8.78
C LYS A 460 -20.25 36.06 -7.67
N ILE A 461 -21.40 36.03 -6.97
CA ILE A 461 -21.72 35.01 -5.96
C ILE A 461 -22.08 33.69 -6.66
N GLU A 462 -21.08 33.10 -7.29
CA GLU A 462 -21.17 31.86 -8.06
C GLU A 462 -19.86 31.09 -7.87
N ASP A 463 -19.92 29.86 -7.39
CA ASP A 463 -18.76 28.95 -7.25
C ASP A 463 -19.20 27.49 -7.27
N ILE A 464 -18.28 26.58 -7.57
CA ILE A 464 -18.47 25.13 -7.48
C ILE A 464 -17.43 24.57 -6.51
N LEU A 465 -17.89 23.89 -5.47
CA LEU A 465 -17.05 23.16 -4.53
C LEU A 465 -16.98 21.69 -4.94
N VAL A 466 -15.78 21.10 -4.86
CA VAL A 466 -15.55 19.68 -5.14
C VAL A 466 -15.27 18.97 -3.82
N LEU A 467 -16.27 18.23 -3.32
CA LEU A 467 -16.12 17.36 -2.17
C LEU A 467 -15.60 16.00 -2.65
N HIS A 468 -14.33 15.71 -2.37
CA HIS A 468 -13.63 14.50 -2.79
C HIS A 468 -13.65 13.45 -1.69
N LEU A 469 -13.90 12.20 -2.06
CA LEU A 469 -13.66 11.03 -1.21
C LEU A 469 -12.32 10.37 -1.57
N ASP A 470 -11.47 10.13 -0.57
CA ASP A 470 -10.22 9.39 -0.80
C ASP A 470 -10.53 8.00 -1.36
N ARG A 471 -9.96 7.69 -2.53
CA ARG A 471 -10.23 6.47 -3.33
C ARG A 471 -11.72 6.26 -3.66
N GLY A 472 -12.51 7.32 -3.66
CA GLY A 472 -13.94 7.31 -3.92
C GLY A 472 -14.34 8.24 -5.07
N LYS A 473 -15.60 8.69 -5.02
CA LYS A 473 -16.20 9.59 -6.02
C LYS A 473 -16.07 11.06 -5.60
N ASP A 474 -16.16 11.94 -6.58
CA ASP A 474 -16.27 13.39 -6.37
C ASP A 474 -17.75 13.84 -6.36
N TYR A 475 -18.07 14.75 -5.46
CA TYR A 475 -19.38 15.39 -5.35
C TYR A 475 -19.25 16.88 -5.63
N PHE A 476 -19.95 17.35 -6.65
CA PHE A 476 -19.98 18.76 -7.05
C PHE A 476 -21.12 19.47 -6.33
N ILE A 477 -20.78 20.53 -5.60
CA ILE A 477 -21.73 21.37 -4.87
C ILE A 477 -21.72 22.76 -5.51
N THR A 478 -22.87 23.19 -6.02
CA THR A 478 -23.00 24.48 -6.70
C THR A 478 -23.52 25.53 -5.72
N VAL A 479 -22.79 26.64 -5.64
CA VAL A 479 -23.17 27.82 -4.86
C VAL A 479 -23.50 28.95 -5.82
N ALA A 480 -24.69 29.52 -5.70
CA ALA A 480 -25.18 30.63 -6.52
C ALA A 480 -25.81 31.71 -5.64
N GLY A 481 -26.04 32.91 -6.19
CA GLY A 481 -26.61 34.00 -5.43
C GLY A 481 -26.52 35.35 -6.12
N ASN A 482 -26.89 36.39 -5.40
CA ASN A 482 -26.75 37.77 -5.83
C ASN A 482 -26.05 38.62 -4.77
N TYR A 483 -25.20 39.52 -5.23
CA TYR A 483 -24.52 40.50 -4.39
C TYR A 483 -25.21 41.86 -4.47
N LEU A 484 -25.37 42.52 -3.33
CA LEU A 484 -25.86 43.90 -3.25
C LEU A 484 -24.66 44.86 -3.14
N PRO A 485 -24.42 45.73 -4.14
CA PRO A 485 -23.30 46.66 -4.12
C PRO A 485 -23.28 47.57 -2.90
N SER A 486 -22.07 47.90 -2.44
CA SER A 486 -21.84 48.80 -1.30
C SER A 486 -20.97 49.99 -1.69
N CYS A 487 -21.20 51.14 -1.06
CA CYS A 487 -20.34 52.30 -1.18
C CYS A 487 -18.95 52.01 -0.58
N PHE A 488 -18.88 51.09 0.38
CA PHE A 488 -17.64 50.49 0.86
C PHE A 488 -17.05 49.61 -0.26
N GLY A 489 -15.75 49.75 -0.54
CA GLY A 489 -15.15 49.05 -1.68
C GLY A 489 -15.36 49.75 -3.02
N THR A 490 -15.95 50.94 -3.06
CA THR A 490 -16.10 51.75 -4.27
C THR A 490 -15.08 52.90 -4.26
N SER A 491 -14.50 53.23 -5.42
CA SER A 491 -13.46 54.28 -5.51
C SER A 491 -14.01 55.68 -5.18
N LEU A 492 -13.16 56.53 -4.58
CA LEU A 492 -13.53 57.91 -4.22
C LEU A 492 -14.03 58.71 -5.43
N GLU A 493 -13.44 58.49 -6.61
CA GLU A 493 -13.85 59.18 -7.83
C GLU A 493 -15.26 58.80 -8.26
N THR A 494 -15.60 57.51 -8.21
CA THR A 494 -16.93 57.00 -8.57
C THR A 494 -17.97 57.54 -7.60
N LEU A 495 -17.69 57.49 -6.29
CA LEU A 495 -18.60 58.02 -5.28
C LEU A 495 -18.83 59.53 -5.44
N CYS A 496 -17.80 60.32 -5.81
CA CYS A 496 -17.97 61.75 -6.08
C CYS A 496 -18.83 62.05 -7.31
N ARG A 497 -18.95 61.13 -8.27
CA ARG A 497 -19.84 61.27 -9.44
C ARG A 497 -21.29 60.85 -9.09
N MET A 498 -21.48 60.08 -8.02
CA MET A 498 -22.79 59.57 -7.59
C MET A 498 -23.46 60.48 -6.56
N LYS A 499 -24.49 61.22 -6.97
CA LYS A 499 -25.29 62.06 -6.06
C LYS A 499 -26.30 61.28 -5.23
N LYS A 500 -26.76 60.11 -5.70
CA LYS A 500 -27.70 59.21 -5.01
C LYS A 500 -26.98 58.06 -4.30
N PRO A 501 -27.59 57.43 -3.28
CA PRO A 501 -27.08 56.19 -2.68
C PRO A 501 -26.83 55.11 -3.73
N ILE A 502 -25.84 54.24 -3.50
CA ILE A 502 -25.38 53.28 -4.50
C ILE A 502 -26.50 52.35 -4.96
N ARG A 503 -27.35 51.86 -4.04
CA ARG A 503 -28.41 50.91 -4.37
C ARG A 503 -29.67 51.55 -4.98
N GLU A 504 -29.74 52.87 -5.08
CA GLU A 504 -30.78 53.56 -5.87
C GLU A 504 -30.41 53.67 -7.36
N ILE A 505 -29.14 53.43 -7.70
CA ILE A 505 -28.66 53.47 -9.08
C ILE A 505 -28.83 52.06 -9.70
N PRO A 506 -29.41 51.95 -10.91
CA PRO A 506 -29.52 50.66 -11.59
C PRO A 506 -28.14 50.01 -11.77
N VAL A 507 -28.04 48.71 -11.48
CA VAL A 507 -26.77 47.94 -11.51
C VAL A 507 -26.03 48.07 -12.84
N THR A 508 -26.75 48.13 -13.97
CA THR A 508 -26.16 48.31 -15.31
C THR A 508 -25.36 49.61 -15.43
N LYS A 509 -25.88 50.72 -14.91
CA LYS A 509 -25.18 52.02 -14.90
C LYS A 509 -24.00 52.04 -13.93
N LEU A 510 -24.04 51.21 -12.90
CA LEU A 510 -22.99 51.08 -11.89
C LEU A 510 -21.76 50.36 -12.43
N ILE A 511 -21.98 49.27 -13.17
CA ILE A 511 -20.89 48.52 -13.83
C ILE A 511 -20.14 49.44 -14.79
N ASP A 512 -20.84 50.18 -15.65
CA ASP A 512 -20.23 51.11 -16.61
C ASP A 512 -19.37 52.19 -15.92
N LEU A 513 -19.88 52.80 -14.84
CA LEU A 513 -19.16 53.83 -14.06
C LEU A 513 -17.89 53.28 -13.38
N VAL A 514 -17.96 52.04 -12.89
CA VAL A 514 -16.85 51.39 -12.20
C VAL A 514 -15.81 50.90 -13.22
N SER A 515 -16.22 50.27 -14.32
CA SER A 515 -15.33 49.77 -15.39
C SER A 515 -14.57 50.88 -16.12
N ASP A 516 -15.20 52.04 -16.31
CA ASP A 516 -14.56 53.20 -16.94
C ASP A 516 -13.39 53.73 -16.10
N THR A 517 -13.43 53.54 -14.78
CA THR A 517 -12.33 53.97 -13.89
C THR A 517 -11.10 53.04 -13.99
N PHE A 518 -11.30 51.75 -14.28
CA PHE A 518 -10.19 50.79 -14.49
C PHE A 518 -9.44 51.00 -15.80
N SER A 519 -10.06 51.63 -16.79
CA SER A 519 -9.50 51.81 -18.14
C SER A 519 -8.65 53.09 -18.28
N ILE A 520 -8.54 53.93 -17.24
CA ILE A 520 -7.82 55.22 -17.28
C ILE A 520 -6.31 55.03 -17.02
N SER A 521 -5.69 54.01 -17.62
CA SER A 521 -4.22 53.91 -17.66
C SER A 521 -3.63 53.74 -19.06
N GLN A 522 -4.44 53.64 -20.12
CA GLN A 522 -3.96 53.78 -21.49
C GLN A 522 -5.12 54.16 -22.43
N GLU A 523 -4.88 55.18 -23.24
CA GLU A 523 -5.67 55.66 -24.40
C GLU A 523 -6.83 56.66 -24.20
N LYS A 524 -6.70 57.76 -24.96
CA LYS A 524 -7.76 58.72 -25.30
C LYS A 524 -8.80 58.03 -26.21
N CYS A 525 -10.01 57.75 -25.72
CA CYS A 525 -11.27 57.53 -26.48
C CYS A 525 -12.30 56.90 -25.52
N ARG A 526 -13.61 57.18 -25.43
CA ARG A 526 -14.61 57.95 -26.18
C ARG A 526 -15.64 58.48 -25.16
N ILE A 527 -15.62 59.78 -24.89
CA ILE A 527 -16.72 60.48 -24.23
C ILE A 527 -17.84 60.60 -25.26
N ASN A 528 -18.82 59.70 -25.26
CA ASN A 528 -20.08 59.90 -25.98
C ASN A 528 -21.18 58.87 -25.64
N PHE A 529 -21.62 58.76 -24.39
CA PHE A 529 -22.98 58.26 -24.12
C PHE A 529 -23.40 58.59 -22.69
N LEU A 530 -24.09 59.72 -22.48
CA LEU A 530 -25.19 59.93 -21.52
C LEU A 530 -25.55 61.42 -21.54
N LEU A 531 -26.05 61.88 -22.69
CA LEU A 531 -26.90 63.07 -22.75
C LEU A 531 -28.32 62.64 -22.39
N TYR A 532 -28.88 63.17 -21.30
CA TYR A 532 -30.24 63.74 -21.28
C TYR A 532 -30.44 64.55 -19.98
N ASN A 533 -30.29 65.88 -20.15
CA ASN A 533 -30.86 67.04 -19.44
C ASN A 533 -31.24 66.95 -17.95
N ASP A 534 -30.60 67.75 -17.09
CA ASP A 534 -31.03 69.15 -16.86
C ASP A 534 -29.85 70.01 -16.39
N GLY A 535 -29.90 71.31 -16.67
CA GLY A 535 -28.78 72.25 -16.71
C GLY A 535 -28.09 72.54 -15.36
N THR A 536 -26.85 73.03 -15.49
CA THR A 536 -25.99 73.68 -14.47
C THR A 536 -25.35 72.80 -13.38
N GLU A 537 -25.59 71.50 -13.36
CA GLU A 537 -25.23 70.63 -12.22
C GLU A 537 -24.16 69.55 -12.46
N ASP A 538 -23.34 69.68 -13.50
CA ASP A 538 -22.43 68.63 -14.01
C ASP A 538 -21.08 68.52 -13.27
N LYS A 539 -20.96 69.10 -12.07
CA LYS A 539 -19.72 69.05 -11.27
C LYS A 539 -19.77 67.88 -10.29
N PRO A 540 -18.75 66.99 -10.27
CA PRO A 540 -18.65 65.97 -9.25
C PRO A 540 -18.56 66.61 -7.87
N LEU A 541 -19.06 65.90 -6.86
CA LEU A 541 -18.97 66.29 -5.45
C LEU A 541 -17.49 66.52 -5.08
N ARG A 542 -17.24 67.44 -4.14
CA ARG A 542 -15.88 67.72 -3.68
C ARG A 542 -15.31 66.55 -2.86
N ILE A 543 -16.16 65.90 -2.09
CA ILE A 543 -15.89 64.70 -1.29
C ILE A 543 -17.09 63.76 -1.43
N PRO A 544 -16.91 62.43 -1.28
CA PRO A 544 -18.02 61.50 -1.22
C PRO A 544 -18.99 61.87 -0.11
N LYS A 545 -20.29 61.77 -0.40
CA LYS A 545 -21.36 62.08 0.57
C LYS A 545 -21.29 61.15 1.78
N GLU A 546 -20.84 59.92 1.60
CA GLU A 546 -20.70 58.91 2.65
C GLU A 546 -19.60 59.29 3.65
N VAL A 547 -18.44 59.74 3.16
CA VAL A 547 -17.36 60.27 4.00
C VAL A 547 -17.82 61.52 4.74
N TRP A 548 -18.54 62.41 4.05
CA TRP A 548 -19.09 63.61 4.68
C TRP A 548 -20.08 63.27 5.79
N LEU A 549 -21.03 62.34 5.55
CA LEU A 549 -22.02 61.92 6.54
C LEU A 549 -21.34 61.34 7.80
N LEU A 550 -20.39 60.42 7.62
CA LEU A 550 -19.66 59.80 8.74
C LEU A 550 -18.88 60.84 9.55
N VAL A 551 -18.08 61.68 8.89
CA VAL A 551 -17.27 62.70 9.56
C VAL A 551 -18.14 63.79 10.19
N ASN A 552 -19.21 64.22 9.52
CA ASN A 552 -20.14 65.22 10.06
C ASN A 552 -20.85 64.71 11.31
N HIS A 553 -21.25 63.43 11.34
CA HIS A 553 -21.81 62.81 12.55
C HIS A 553 -20.81 62.85 13.70
N LEU A 554 -19.56 62.45 13.46
CA LEU A 554 -18.52 62.45 14.49
C LEU A 554 -18.16 63.87 14.95
N TYR A 555 -18.07 64.83 14.04
CA TYR A 555 -17.80 66.23 14.35
C TYR A 555 -18.90 66.85 15.22
N THR A 556 -20.17 66.54 14.92
CA THR A 556 -21.30 67.14 15.64
C THR A 556 -21.64 66.44 16.95
N LYS A 557 -21.34 65.14 17.09
CA LYS A 557 -21.80 64.32 18.23
C LYS A 557 -20.73 63.56 19.00
N ALA A 558 -19.48 63.51 18.51
CA ALA A 558 -18.45 62.63 19.07
C ALA A 558 -17.12 63.33 19.42
N CYS A 559 -16.98 64.65 19.24
CA CYS A 559 -15.72 65.36 19.55
C CYS A 559 -15.26 65.16 21.01
N GLN A 560 -16.18 65.00 21.95
CA GLN A 560 -15.90 64.76 23.37
C GLN A 560 -16.14 63.30 23.80
N GLN A 561 -16.34 62.38 22.85
CA GLN A 561 -16.55 60.97 23.15
C GLN A 561 -15.27 60.37 23.72
N GLU A 562 -15.33 59.89 24.96
CA GLU A 562 -14.22 59.16 25.59
C GLU A 562 -13.83 57.95 24.74
N ASP A 563 -12.54 57.74 24.56
CA ASP A 563 -11.94 56.60 23.84
C ASP A 563 -12.43 56.44 22.38
N LEU A 564 -12.73 57.56 21.72
CA LEU A 564 -13.02 57.60 20.29
C LEU A 564 -11.86 56.98 19.49
N PHE A 565 -12.16 56.14 18.49
CA PHE A 565 -11.19 55.35 17.70
C PHE A 565 -10.34 54.32 18.49
N GLN A 566 -10.58 54.13 19.79
CA GLN A 566 -9.91 53.13 20.61
C GLN A 566 -10.85 51.98 20.99
N THR A 567 -12.12 52.30 21.24
CA THR A 567 -13.17 51.32 21.51
C THR A 567 -13.84 50.84 20.20
N PRO A 568 -13.92 49.52 19.95
CA PRO A 568 -14.63 48.99 18.79
C PRO A 568 -16.14 49.20 18.89
N GLY A 569 -16.77 49.40 17.74
CA GLY A 569 -18.22 49.44 17.58
C GLY A 569 -18.88 48.08 17.66
N LEU A 570 -20.21 48.11 17.77
CA LEU A 570 -21.04 46.91 17.74
C LEU A 570 -21.21 46.43 16.30
N GLN A 571 -21.08 45.12 16.05
CA GLN A 571 -21.19 44.57 14.68
C GLN A 571 -22.56 44.83 14.05
N ASP A 572 -23.64 44.74 14.83
CA ASP A 572 -24.99 45.05 14.35
C ASP A 572 -25.14 46.52 13.94
N ASP A 573 -24.54 47.45 14.69
CA ASP A 573 -24.52 48.86 14.32
C ASP A 573 -23.74 49.07 13.02
N LEU A 574 -22.58 48.43 12.86
CA LEU A 574 -21.76 48.54 11.66
C LEU A 574 -22.54 48.11 10.41
N GLN A 575 -23.25 46.99 10.49
CA GLN A 575 -24.10 46.53 9.38
C GLN A 575 -25.22 47.52 9.08
N ASN A 576 -25.88 48.05 10.11
CA ASN A 576 -26.93 49.07 9.95
C ASN A 576 -26.40 50.37 9.35
N ILE A 577 -25.18 50.80 9.72
CA ILE A 577 -24.52 51.99 9.17
C ILE A 577 -24.20 51.77 7.69
N ILE A 578 -23.59 50.63 7.33
CA ILE A 578 -23.27 50.27 5.94
C ILE A 578 -24.55 50.27 5.09
N ASP A 579 -25.60 49.57 5.55
CA ASP A 579 -26.88 49.52 4.83
C ASP A 579 -27.56 50.90 4.72
N CYS A 580 -27.46 51.73 5.77
CA CYS A 580 -27.98 53.09 5.76
C CYS A 580 -27.29 53.96 4.70
N LEU A 581 -25.96 53.92 4.61
CA LEU A 581 -25.18 54.66 3.62
C LEU A 581 -25.36 54.12 2.19
N ASP A 582 -25.59 52.82 2.04
CA ASP A 582 -25.81 52.18 0.75
C ASP A 582 -27.19 52.53 0.15
N THR A 583 -28.18 52.79 0.99
CA THR A 583 -29.59 52.92 0.59
C THR A 583 -30.18 54.31 0.79
N SER A 584 -29.54 55.20 1.55
CA SER A 584 -30.12 56.50 1.90
C SER A 584 -29.08 57.60 2.12
N ILE A 585 -29.55 58.85 2.20
CA ILE A 585 -28.78 60.00 2.70
C ILE A 585 -29.45 60.41 4.02
N PRO A 586 -29.05 59.83 5.15
CA PRO A 586 -29.75 60.02 6.42
C PRO A 586 -29.50 61.41 7.03
N GLU A 587 -30.49 61.95 7.74
CA GLU A 587 -30.29 63.13 8.61
C GLU A 587 -29.44 62.80 9.84
N SER A 588 -29.51 61.55 10.33
CA SER A 588 -28.69 61.02 11.42
C SER A 588 -28.28 59.59 11.13
N ILE A 589 -26.99 59.29 11.28
CA ILE A 589 -26.47 57.93 11.15
C ILE A 589 -26.92 57.09 12.35
N PRO A 590 -27.35 55.82 12.16
CA PRO A 590 -27.70 54.93 13.26
C PRO A 590 -26.47 54.43 14.02
N GLY A 591 -26.67 53.93 15.24
CA GLY A 591 -25.62 53.30 16.05
C GLY A 591 -24.84 54.26 16.94
N SER A 592 -23.92 53.69 17.72
CA SER A 592 -23.09 54.45 18.66
C SER A 592 -22.00 55.28 17.95
N ASN A 593 -21.45 56.29 18.65
CA ASN A 593 -20.30 57.06 18.16
C ASN A 593 -19.09 56.16 17.83
N HIS A 594 -18.85 55.12 18.63
CA HIS A 594 -17.79 54.14 18.38
C HIS A 594 -18.03 53.34 17.09
N SER A 595 -19.29 52.92 16.86
CA SER A 595 -19.69 52.23 15.63
C SER A 595 -19.52 53.11 14.38
N VAL A 596 -19.88 54.39 14.46
CA VAL A 596 -19.67 55.36 13.35
C VAL A 596 -18.17 55.62 13.11
N ALA A 597 -17.38 55.71 14.19
CA ALA A 597 -15.93 55.87 14.10
C ALA A 597 -15.26 54.67 13.42
N GLU A 598 -15.62 53.45 13.83
CA GLU A 598 -15.10 52.24 13.20
C GLU A 598 -15.60 52.08 11.76
N ALA A 599 -16.86 52.43 11.45
CA ALA A 599 -17.35 52.43 10.08
C ALA A 599 -16.52 53.36 9.16
N LEU A 600 -16.06 54.51 9.65
CA LEU A 600 -15.13 55.37 8.91
C LEU A 600 -13.78 54.67 8.67
N LEU A 601 -13.24 53.96 9.66
CA LEU A 601 -11.99 53.20 9.49
C LEU A 601 -12.15 52.08 8.45
N ILE A 602 -13.24 51.31 8.54
CA ILE A 602 -13.58 50.24 7.58
C ILE A 602 -13.77 50.82 6.18
N PHE A 603 -14.40 51.99 6.05
CA PHE A 603 -14.60 52.65 4.77
C PHE A 603 -13.24 52.96 4.11
N LEU A 604 -12.33 53.58 4.86
CA LEU A 604 -11.00 53.94 4.38
C LEU A 604 -10.16 52.69 4.04
N GLU A 605 -10.26 51.65 4.86
CA GLU A 605 -9.59 50.37 4.64
C GLU A 605 -10.08 49.68 3.36
N ALA A 606 -11.40 49.70 3.11
CA ALA A 606 -12.02 49.02 1.99
C ALA A 606 -11.83 49.73 0.64
N LEU A 607 -11.32 50.97 0.61
CA LEU A 607 -11.13 51.70 -0.65
C LEU A 607 -10.26 50.91 -1.64
N PRO A 608 -10.65 50.76 -2.91
CA PRO A 608 -9.81 50.13 -3.94
C PRO A 608 -8.45 50.82 -4.10
N GLU A 609 -8.49 52.16 -4.13
CA GLU A 609 -7.32 53.04 -4.18
C GLU A 609 -7.25 53.82 -2.86
N PRO A 610 -6.15 53.73 -2.08
CA PRO A 610 -6.01 54.48 -0.84
C PRO A 610 -6.12 55.99 -1.07
N VAL A 611 -6.42 56.74 0.00
CA VAL A 611 -6.54 58.21 -0.09
C VAL A 611 -5.25 58.83 -0.65
N LEU A 612 -4.08 58.36 -0.19
CA LEU A 612 -2.82 58.59 -0.89
C LEU A 612 -2.64 57.51 -1.96
N CYS A 613 -2.77 57.86 -3.23
CA CYS A 613 -2.67 56.91 -4.34
C CYS A 613 -1.36 56.10 -4.30
N TYR A 614 -1.43 54.84 -4.72
CA TYR A 614 -0.31 53.88 -4.69
C TYR A 614 0.94 54.40 -5.42
N GLU A 615 0.75 55.15 -6.51
CA GLU A 615 1.84 55.76 -7.29
C GLU A 615 2.65 56.81 -6.52
N LEU A 616 2.07 57.43 -5.48
CA LEU A 616 2.73 58.45 -4.66
C LEU A 616 3.30 57.88 -3.34
N TYR A 617 3.10 56.59 -3.07
CA TYR A 617 3.54 55.96 -1.81
C TYR A 617 5.04 56.13 -1.56
N GLN A 618 5.90 55.85 -2.55
CA GLN A 618 7.36 55.95 -2.35
C GLN A 618 7.80 57.40 -2.10
N ARG A 619 7.25 58.35 -2.87
CA ARG A 619 7.56 59.77 -2.70
C ARG A 619 7.14 60.28 -1.32
N CYS A 620 6.07 59.74 -0.75
CA CYS A 620 5.64 60.03 0.61
C CYS A 620 6.69 59.58 1.66
N LEU A 621 7.33 58.44 1.47
CA LEU A 621 8.40 57.95 2.36
C LEU A 621 9.70 58.76 2.22
N GLU A 622 9.95 59.32 1.03
CA GLU A 622 11.13 60.16 0.77
C GLU A 622 10.98 61.55 1.40
N CYS A 623 9.77 62.13 1.35
CA CYS A 623 9.52 63.48 1.81
C CYS A 623 9.02 63.60 3.26
N SER A 624 8.84 62.49 4.00
CA SER A 624 8.17 62.46 5.31
C SER A 624 8.71 63.46 6.35
N HIS A 625 9.98 63.86 6.24
CA HIS A 625 10.63 64.80 7.17
C HIS A 625 10.56 66.27 6.73
N ASP A 626 10.06 66.58 5.52
CA ASP A 626 9.96 67.94 4.98
C ASP A 626 8.50 68.32 4.71
N SER A 627 7.97 69.20 5.57
CA SER A 627 6.58 69.68 5.50
C SER A 627 6.23 70.34 4.14
N ARG A 628 7.18 71.06 3.53
CA ARG A 628 6.94 71.74 2.24
C ARG A 628 6.79 70.72 1.10
N LEU A 629 7.66 69.72 1.08
CA LEU A 629 7.58 68.64 0.09
C LEU A 629 6.34 67.77 0.31
N CYS A 630 5.96 67.48 1.56
CA CYS A 630 4.70 66.81 1.88
C CYS A 630 3.48 67.56 1.32
N LYS A 631 3.39 68.89 1.53
CA LYS A 631 2.31 69.73 0.98
C LYS A 631 2.28 69.70 -0.55
N GLN A 632 3.46 69.72 -1.20
CA GLN A 632 3.57 69.62 -2.65
C GLN A 632 3.16 68.23 -3.17
N LEU A 633 3.38 67.17 -2.40
CA LEU A 633 2.92 65.83 -2.77
C LEU A 633 1.39 65.75 -2.73
N ILE A 634 0.75 66.27 -1.67
CA ILE A 634 -0.72 66.30 -1.55
C ILE A 634 -1.37 67.12 -2.67
N SER A 635 -0.72 68.17 -3.19
CA SER A 635 -1.26 68.95 -4.30
C SER A 635 -1.33 68.16 -5.62
N GLN A 636 -0.49 67.14 -5.78
CA GLN A 636 -0.44 66.26 -6.96
C GLN A 636 -1.52 65.17 -6.96
N LEU A 637 -2.17 64.90 -5.82
CA LEU A 637 -3.25 63.93 -5.74
C LEU A 637 -4.43 64.32 -6.65
N PRO A 638 -5.16 63.32 -7.19
CA PRO A 638 -6.45 63.53 -7.84
C PRO A 638 -7.40 64.33 -6.96
N ARG A 639 -8.30 65.11 -7.56
CA ARG A 639 -9.12 66.09 -6.86
C ARG A 639 -9.91 65.48 -5.67
N ALA A 640 -10.54 64.31 -5.88
CA ALA A 640 -11.31 63.64 -4.83
C ALA A 640 -10.41 63.20 -3.66
N HIS A 641 -9.30 62.52 -3.97
CA HIS A 641 -8.29 62.07 -3.00
C HIS A 641 -7.72 63.23 -2.18
N ARG A 642 -7.31 64.32 -2.85
CA ARG A 642 -6.78 65.53 -2.21
C ARG A 642 -7.79 66.17 -1.25
N ASN A 643 -9.06 66.26 -1.66
CA ASN A 643 -10.09 66.86 -0.82
C ASN A 643 -10.42 65.99 0.39
N VAL A 644 -10.52 64.68 0.20
CA VAL A 644 -10.73 63.73 1.31
C VAL A 644 -9.57 63.78 2.30
N PHE A 645 -8.32 63.78 1.82
CA PHE A 645 -7.15 63.93 2.68
C PHE A 645 -7.21 65.21 3.53
N ARG A 646 -7.42 66.37 2.89
CA ARG A 646 -7.52 67.67 3.59
C ARG A 646 -8.68 67.70 4.59
N TYR A 647 -9.82 67.15 4.20
CA TYR A 647 -11.02 67.10 5.04
C TYR A 647 -10.79 66.25 6.29
N LEU A 648 -10.20 65.06 6.12
CA LEU A 648 -9.83 64.20 7.25
C LEU A 648 -8.78 64.87 8.15
N MET A 649 -7.73 65.47 7.59
CA MET A 649 -6.72 66.16 8.41
C MET A 649 -7.32 67.31 9.23
N ALA A 650 -8.23 68.10 8.64
CA ALA A 650 -8.93 69.16 9.36
C ALA A 650 -9.81 68.62 10.49
N PHE A 651 -10.56 67.54 10.22
CA PHE A 651 -11.37 66.87 11.23
C PHE A 651 -10.53 66.29 12.37
N LEU A 652 -9.43 65.60 12.07
CA LEU A 652 -8.54 65.03 13.09
C LEU A 652 -7.87 66.12 13.94
N ARG A 653 -7.50 67.27 13.34
CA ARG A 653 -7.01 68.43 14.10
C ARG A 653 -8.07 69.00 15.04
N GLU A 654 -9.34 69.00 14.63
CA GLU A 654 -10.43 69.40 15.55
C GLU A 654 -10.53 68.45 16.75
N LEU A 655 -10.48 67.14 16.53
CA LEU A 655 -10.55 66.17 17.63
C LEU A 655 -9.42 66.38 18.65
N LEU A 656 -8.22 66.77 18.20
CA LEU A 656 -7.09 67.05 19.09
C LEU A 656 -7.32 68.26 20.01
N LYS A 657 -8.20 69.20 19.63
CA LYS A 657 -8.60 70.32 20.51
C LYS A 657 -9.40 69.84 21.72
N HIS A 658 -10.02 68.67 21.63
CA HIS A 658 -10.82 68.03 22.67
C HIS A 658 -10.10 66.83 23.32
N SER A 659 -8.78 66.76 23.21
CA SER A 659 -7.94 65.65 23.71
C SER A 659 -8.11 65.32 25.20
N ILE A 660 -8.53 66.31 26.00
CA ILE A 660 -8.83 66.14 27.44
C ILE A 660 -10.08 65.27 27.65
N ASP A 661 -11.08 65.39 26.78
CA ASP A 661 -12.36 64.69 26.92
C ASP A 661 -12.35 63.34 26.19
N ASN A 662 -11.74 63.30 24.99
CA ASN A 662 -11.79 62.12 24.11
C ASN A 662 -10.56 61.19 24.20
N ASN A 663 -9.58 61.52 25.05
CA ASN A 663 -8.33 60.78 25.24
C ASN A 663 -7.47 60.60 23.97
N LEU A 664 -7.69 61.40 22.92
CA LEU A 664 -6.91 61.31 21.68
C LEU A 664 -5.63 62.12 21.76
N ASN A 665 -4.56 61.56 21.19
CA ASN A 665 -3.30 62.27 20.97
C ASN A 665 -2.83 62.13 19.52
N ALA A 666 -1.94 63.03 19.10
CA ALA A 666 -1.50 63.13 17.71
C ALA A 666 -0.78 61.86 17.22
N ASN A 667 -0.01 61.20 18.10
CA ASN A 667 0.71 59.97 17.75
C ASN A 667 -0.24 58.79 17.50
N LEU A 668 -1.27 58.65 18.34
CA LEU A 668 -2.31 57.62 18.18
C LEU A 668 -3.05 57.80 16.85
N LEU A 669 -3.54 59.01 16.57
CA LEU A 669 -4.24 59.32 15.33
C LEU A 669 -3.35 59.16 14.11
N ALA A 670 -2.09 59.61 14.18
CA ALA A 670 -1.13 59.45 13.10
C ALA A 670 -0.88 57.97 12.78
N SER A 671 -0.62 57.15 13.81
CA SER A 671 -0.39 55.71 13.64
C SER A 671 -1.60 54.99 13.03
N LEU A 672 -2.80 55.26 13.55
CA LEU A 672 -4.04 54.65 13.08
C LEU A 672 -4.33 55.03 11.62
N PHE A 673 -4.39 56.33 11.31
CA PHE A 673 -4.80 56.79 9.99
C PHE A 673 -3.70 56.65 8.94
N ALA A 674 -2.40 56.68 9.30
CA ALA A 674 -1.33 56.41 8.34
C ALA A 674 -1.50 55.03 7.69
N SER A 675 -1.81 54.01 8.49
CA SER A 675 -2.01 52.63 7.99
C SER A 675 -3.19 52.48 7.03
N LEU A 676 -4.18 53.35 7.13
CA LEU A 676 -5.39 53.33 6.29
C LEU A 676 -5.24 54.21 5.04
N LEU A 677 -4.69 55.42 5.21
CA LEU A 677 -4.57 56.44 4.17
C LEU A 677 -3.37 56.22 3.26
N ILE A 678 -2.28 55.64 3.78
CA ILE A 678 -0.99 55.47 3.09
C ILE A 678 -0.64 53.98 3.08
N ARG A 679 -1.23 53.26 2.12
CA ARG A 679 -0.99 51.82 1.98
C ARG A 679 0.11 51.54 0.96
N PRO A 680 1.02 50.59 1.23
CA PRO A 680 1.95 50.13 0.21
C PRO A 680 1.18 49.47 -0.95
N PRO A 681 1.66 49.62 -2.19
CA PRO A 681 1.16 48.85 -3.33
C PRO A 681 1.10 47.34 -3.00
N PRO A 682 0.11 46.57 -3.50
CA PRO A 682 -0.07 45.16 -3.12
C PRO A 682 1.18 44.27 -3.32
N ASN A 683 1.99 44.56 -4.33
CA ASN A 683 3.27 43.87 -4.59
C ASN A 683 4.39 44.20 -3.58
N LEU A 684 4.24 45.25 -2.78
CA LEU A 684 5.20 45.70 -1.76
C LEU A 684 4.69 45.48 -0.33
N ALA A 685 3.42 45.10 -0.13
CA ALA A 685 2.80 44.99 1.19
C ALA A 685 3.55 44.05 2.16
N GLY A 686 4.11 42.93 1.66
CA GLY A 686 4.91 41.99 2.45
C GLY A 686 6.35 42.43 2.76
N LYS A 687 6.80 43.58 2.23
CA LYS A 687 8.20 44.08 2.35
C LYS A 687 8.32 45.37 3.15
N GLN A 688 7.23 45.88 3.72
CA GLN A 688 7.25 47.13 4.46
C GLN A 688 8.06 47.02 5.75
N THR A 689 9.08 47.86 5.91
CA THR A 689 9.93 47.85 7.11
C THR A 689 9.30 48.65 8.25
N GLN A 690 9.75 48.42 9.50
CA GLN A 690 9.34 49.27 10.63
C GLN A 690 9.72 50.74 10.40
N HIS A 691 10.83 51.00 9.73
CA HIS A 691 11.27 52.35 9.38
C HIS A 691 10.31 53.02 8.38
N ASP A 692 9.80 52.28 7.39
CA ASP A 692 8.80 52.81 6.45
C ASP A 692 7.49 53.17 7.17
N ARG A 693 7.06 52.34 8.13
CA ARG A 693 5.88 52.64 8.96
C ARG A 693 6.08 53.90 9.80
N GLN A 694 7.28 54.09 10.37
CA GLN A 694 7.58 55.32 11.11
C GLN A 694 7.49 56.54 10.19
N LYS A 695 8.02 56.44 8.97
CA LYS A 695 7.94 57.54 7.99
C LYS A 695 6.52 57.88 7.57
N THR A 696 5.63 56.88 7.39
CA THR A 696 4.21 57.16 7.11
C THR A 696 3.51 57.81 8.29
N ASN A 697 3.87 57.43 9.52
CA ASN A 697 3.36 58.06 10.73
C ASN A 697 3.83 59.51 10.83
N ASP A 698 5.12 59.77 10.62
CA ASP A 698 5.72 61.11 10.63
C ASP A 698 5.08 62.01 9.57
N PHE A 699 4.76 61.46 8.39
CA PHE A 699 4.07 62.18 7.33
C PHE A 699 2.70 62.68 7.79
N ILE A 700 1.85 61.81 8.37
CA ILE A 700 0.54 62.23 8.90
C ILE A 700 0.70 63.18 10.09
N LEU A 701 1.64 62.89 11.00
CA LEU A 701 1.92 63.73 12.16
C LEU A 701 2.29 65.16 11.75
N GLY A 702 3.05 65.32 10.66
CA GLY A 702 3.38 66.63 10.09
C GLY A 702 2.16 67.46 9.68
N PHE A 703 1.06 66.84 9.23
CA PHE A 703 -0.19 67.53 8.91
C PHE A 703 -1.12 67.74 10.12
N LEU A 704 -0.98 66.93 11.16
CA LEU A 704 -1.71 67.12 12.43
C LEU A 704 -1.11 68.24 13.28
N MET A 705 0.23 68.35 13.28
CA MET A 705 0.97 69.30 14.11
C MET A 705 1.38 70.59 13.38
N GLY A 706 1.28 70.62 12.05
CA GLY A 706 1.59 71.80 11.25
C GLY A 706 0.60 72.95 11.50
N GLY A 707 1.11 74.19 11.59
CA GLY A 707 0.28 75.38 11.76
C GLY A 707 -0.65 75.64 10.57
N ASP A 708 -1.82 76.22 10.85
CA ASP A 708 -2.85 76.61 9.87
C ASP A 708 -2.35 77.74 8.95
N GLU A 709 -1.51 77.38 7.98
CA GLU A 709 -1.36 78.14 6.73
C GLU A 709 -1.94 77.27 5.59
N ASP A 710 -3.28 77.17 5.59
CA ASP A 710 -4.20 77.17 4.43
C ASP A 710 -5.64 76.74 4.84
#